data_AF-A0AA95ELH8-F1
#
_entry.id   AF-A0AA95ELH8-F1
#
_cell.length_a   1.000
_cell.length_b   1.000
_cell.length_c   1.000
_cell.angle_alpha   90.00
_cell.angle_beta   90.00
_cell.angle_gamma   90.00
#
_symmetry.space_group_name_H-M   'P 1'
#
loop_
_entity.id
_entity.type
_entity.pdbx_description
1 polymer ?
#
loop_
_entity_poly.entity_id
_entity_poly.type
_entity_poly.pdbx_seq_one_letter_code
_entity_poly.pdbx_strand_id
1 'polypeptide(L)'
;MAEINAVVTVTLDHVASAGRLGAIMTDGRFGQIDDVELDVRALFGALVRALPWLLLAAVLFAGALYVGLNFATPRYTAEAKILIESGESEITRAGAGTEEVRALLDSEGVASQVQLIGSRDLATTVVDSLGLASLKEFSKPRFLPTFDQMLVGIGLGRPVPEGSVEERVLQRFADRLDVFSIDKTRVITVGFSSTNPQLAAQVANAVADEYLALEREARRSTNADATRWLESQIADLRTKVTTAEAKVEAFRTEHGLFSGGQNNTSLAQQKLNDLNAELARLVAARSAAQAKAETVRKSLAGGATPDVADVRDSQLIQRLREQQVALRAQIAQLSATLLPAHPRIRELNAQLGDLDAQVRHEVTRIFQSLEGEAATARAREADIGQDIARAKAATGQTNNDEVELRALEREATAQRDLLESYLKRYREASSRQDGNYLPADARIISRAAVPLEPTFPKKLPITAAATVALLLLAIAVIMIRELTSGRALRRISIEAPPIVPSTVPVDGKMRWNDEAPEVLPLVPPEPALARGLTAEAQDSLNSIVEHVVESKARRVLISMAELGSTGRPLAAVALARALSRRGNRVLLIDLYADGADSKAMSAGERLPGLTDLFAGIASFAQVIFRDRRSRAHLIPHGLLEFGPDAAKGERFVSILDALDQTYDQILLDADAEMALQLAPQAGAVIVVADGGASDPRTTRAYEAMKAAATVEVMVLLATAPSVAEDAALEAAVA
;
A
#
# COMPACT_ATOMS: atom_id res chain seq x y z
N MET A 1 -41.34 -52.85 5.62
CA MET A 1 -41.53 -52.86 7.09
C MET A 1 -40.89 -51.58 7.61
N ALA A 2 -41.56 -50.51 8.02
CA ALA A 2 -42.92 -49.98 7.98
C ALA A 2 -42.71 -48.54 8.57
N GLU A 3 -43.14 -47.44 7.94
CA GLU A 3 -44.45 -46.80 8.14
C GLU A 3 -44.66 -46.36 9.63
N ILE A 4 -45.06 -45.15 10.01
CA ILE A 4 -46.19 -44.27 9.59
C ILE A 4 -45.88 -42.83 10.13
N ASN A 5 -45.99 -41.67 9.46
CA ASN A 5 -46.96 -40.96 8.58
C ASN A 5 -48.03 -40.08 9.28
N ALA A 6 -48.06 -38.79 8.91
CA ALA A 6 -49.29 -38.05 8.51
C ALA A 6 -48.95 -36.63 8.02
N VAL A 7 -48.74 -36.50 6.72
CA VAL A 7 -48.87 -35.29 5.90
C VAL A 7 -50.20 -35.44 5.14
N VAL A 8 -51.04 -34.41 5.12
CA VAL A 8 -52.26 -34.39 4.30
C VAL A 8 -52.02 -33.52 3.06
N THR A 9 -51.89 -34.22 1.94
CA THR A 9 -51.92 -33.71 0.56
C THR A 9 -53.37 -33.55 0.11
N VAL A 10 -53.64 -32.71 -0.89
CA VAL A 10 -54.14 -33.13 -2.23
C VAL A 10 -54.52 -31.88 -3.04
N THR A 11 -53.79 -31.72 -4.15
CA THR A 11 -54.12 -31.00 -5.38
C THR A 11 -55.34 -31.60 -6.07
N LEU A 12 -56.17 -30.82 -6.77
CA LEU A 12 -56.90 -31.37 -7.92
C LEU A 12 -57.26 -30.30 -8.94
N ASP A 13 -56.92 -30.65 -10.18
CA ASP A 13 -57.16 -30.00 -11.45
C ASP A 13 -58.28 -30.80 -12.16
N HIS A 14 -58.94 -30.16 -13.14
CA HIS A 14 -59.86 -30.73 -14.16
C HIS A 14 -61.36 -31.01 -13.85
N VAL A 15 -62.18 -30.06 -14.31
CA VAL A 15 -63.19 -30.14 -15.39
C VAL A 15 -64.15 -31.35 -15.46
N ALA A 16 -65.43 -31.01 -15.30
CA ALA A 16 -66.65 -31.51 -15.95
C ALA A 16 -67.06 -33.00 -15.84
N SER A 17 -68.19 -33.23 -15.17
CA SER A 17 -69.24 -34.07 -15.74
C SER A 17 -70.62 -33.71 -15.17
N ALA A 18 -71.61 -33.88 -16.04
CA ALA A 18 -72.95 -33.37 -15.97
C ALA A 18 -73.87 -34.09 -14.97
N GLY A 19 -74.99 -33.42 -14.65
CA GLY A 19 -76.29 -34.11 -14.77
C GLY A 19 -77.22 -34.06 -13.57
N ARG A 20 -78.05 -33.00 -13.53
CA ARG A 20 -79.49 -33.04 -13.27
C ARG A 20 -80.00 -33.58 -11.92
N LEU A 21 -80.51 -32.68 -11.07
CA LEU A 21 -81.95 -32.39 -10.87
C LEU A 21 -82.18 -31.57 -9.59
N GLY A 22 -83.01 -30.53 -9.67
CA GLY A 22 -83.57 -29.85 -8.50
C GLY A 22 -83.77 -28.36 -8.68
N ALA A 23 -84.73 -27.99 -9.51
CA ALA A 23 -85.16 -26.62 -9.75
C ALA A 23 -85.74 -25.95 -8.49
N ILE A 24 -85.28 -24.73 -8.16
CA ILE A 24 -86.12 -23.67 -7.61
C ILE A 24 -85.73 -22.36 -8.30
N MET A 25 -86.72 -21.80 -8.97
CA MET A 25 -86.72 -20.58 -9.76
C MET A 25 -86.94 -19.39 -8.81
N THR A 26 -86.15 -18.33 -8.89
CA THR A 26 -86.56 -16.94 -8.56
C THR A 26 -85.49 -15.95 -9.03
N ASP A 27 -85.91 -15.13 -9.99
CA ASP A 27 -85.51 -13.76 -10.34
C ASP A 27 -84.03 -13.38 -10.51
N GLY A 28 -83.67 -13.12 -11.78
CA GLY A 28 -82.42 -12.50 -12.17
C GLY A 28 -82.34 -11.03 -11.79
N ARG A 29 -81.23 -10.68 -11.11
CA ARG A 29 -80.64 -9.33 -11.12
C ARG A 29 -79.12 -9.48 -11.14
N PHE A 30 -78.48 -8.91 -12.16
CA PHE A 30 -77.03 -8.80 -12.27
C PHE A 30 -76.50 -7.80 -11.23
N GLY A 31 -75.35 -8.12 -10.63
CA GLY A 31 -74.72 -7.36 -9.55
C GLY A 31 -74.06 -6.05 -10.00
N GLN A 32 -74.20 -5.02 -9.16
CA GLN A 32 -73.40 -3.80 -9.18
C GLN A 32 -72.00 -4.09 -8.61
N ILE A 33 -70.96 -3.60 -9.28
CA ILE A 33 -69.61 -3.49 -8.73
C ILE A 33 -69.55 -2.10 -8.05
N ASP A 34 -69.37 -2.09 -6.73
CA ASP A 34 -69.21 -0.86 -5.94
C ASP A 34 -67.72 -0.48 -5.93
N ASP A 35 -67.35 0.63 -6.58
CA ASP A 35 -66.03 1.25 -6.38
C ASP A 35 -66.03 2.11 -5.12
N VAL A 36 -64.94 2.00 -4.33
CA VAL A 36 -64.80 2.64 -3.03
C VAL A 36 -63.60 3.57 -3.02
N GLU A 37 -63.83 4.88 -2.87
CA GLU A 37 -62.77 5.89 -2.70
C GLU A 37 -62.52 6.24 -1.23
N LEU A 38 -61.26 6.55 -0.91
CA LEU A 38 -60.79 6.94 0.42
C LEU A 38 -61.03 8.44 0.65
N ASP A 39 -61.94 8.80 1.55
CA ASP A 39 -62.26 10.20 1.85
C ASP A 39 -61.23 10.82 2.83
N VAL A 40 -60.26 11.54 2.27
CA VAL A 40 -59.20 12.25 3.01
C VAL A 40 -59.79 13.31 3.95
N ARG A 41 -60.95 13.91 3.62
CA ARG A 41 -61.61 14.89 4.50
C ARG A 41 -62.23 14.22 5.73
N ALA A 42 -62.71 12.98 5.60
CA ALA A 42 -63.21 12.21 6.73
C ALA A 42 -62.08 11.84 7.72
N LEU A 43 -60.91 11.42 7.21
CA LEU A 43 -59.73 11.14 8.03
C LEU A 43 -59.21 12.39 8.75
N PHE A 44 -59.11 13.53 8.03
CA PHE A 44 -58.70 14.79 8.65
C PHE A 44 -59.75 15.29 9.67
N GLY A 45 -61.04 15.13 9.37
CA GLY A 45 -62.13 15.46 10.29
C GLY A 45 -62.15 14.59 11.56
N ALA A 46 -61.77 13.32 11.47
CA ALA A 46 -61.62 12.43 12.62
C ALA A 46 -60.46 12.86 13.52
N LEU A 47 -59.33 13.27 12.92
CA LEU A 47 -58.17 13.78 13.64
C LEU A 47 -58.49 15.09 14.37
N VAL A 48 -59.14 16.05 13.70
CA VAL A 48 -59.54 17.34 14.31
C VAL A 48 -60.54 17.13 15.45
N ARG A 49 -61.47 16.17 15.33
CA ARG A 49 -62.40 15.80 16.42
C ARG A 49 -61.69 15.15 17.61
N ALA A 50 -60.63 14.37 17.37
CA ALA A 50 -59.86 13.72 18.41
C ALA A 50 -58.77 14.61 19.03
N LEU A 51 -58.41 15.71 18.38
CA LEU A 51 -57.35 16.63 18.77
C LEU A 51 -57.41 17.12 20.24
N PRO A 52 -58.55 17.56 20.82
CA PRO A 52 -58.57 17.98 22.21
C PRO A 52 -58.30 16.84 23.19
N TRP A 53 -58.73 15.62 22.88
CA TRP A 53 -58.49 14.43 23.70
C TRP A 53 -57.05 13.93 23.56
N LEU A 54 -56.48 14.02 22.36
CA LEU A 54 -55.07 13.72 22.10
C LEU A 54 -54.15 14.68 22.86
N LEU A 55 -54.43 15.98 22.83
CA LEU A 55 -53.67 16.99 23.55
C LEU A 55 -53.79 16.80 25.07
N LEU A 56 -54.99 16.50 25.58
CA LEU A 56 -55.19 16.21 27.00
C LEU A 56 -54.41 14.96 27.44
N ALA A 57 -54.47 13.87 26.67
CA ALA A 57 -53.73 12.64 26.95
C ALA A 57 -52.20 12.86 26.89
N ALA A 58 -51.72 13.63 25.92
CA ALA A 58 -50.32 14.00 25.80
C ALA A 58 -49.82 14.82 27.00
N VAL A 59 -50.59 15.82 27.44
CA VAL A 59 -50.25 16.64 28.61
C VAL A 59 -50.25 15.82 29.90
N LEU A 60 -51.25 14.95 30.09
CA LEU A 60 -51.30 14.05 31.25
C LEU A 60 -50.13 13.06 31.26
N PHE A 61 -49.78 12.49 30.10
CA PHE A 61 -48.64 11.59 29.98
C PHE A 61 -47.31 12.31 30.22
N ALA A 62 -47.13 13.50 29.63
CA ALA A 62 -45.94 14.32 29.84
C ALA A 62 -45.76 14.67 31.32
N GLY A 63 -46.84 15.06 32.01
CA GLY A 63 -46.84 15.34 33.45
C GLY A 63 -46.51 14.11 34.28
N ALA A 64 -47.16 12.97 34.01
CA ALA A 64 -46.90 11.72 34.71
C ALA A 64 -45.46 11.22 34.51
N LEU A 65 -44.93 11.32 33.29
CA LEU A 65 -43.57 10.93 32.96
C LEU A 65 -42.54 11.87 33.59
N TYR A 66 -42.78 13.18 33.60
CA TYR A 66 -41.91 14.16 34.25
C TYR A 66 -41.81 13.90 35.77
N VAL A 67 -42.96 13.63 36.42
CA VAL A 67 -43.01 13.26 37.84
C VAL A 67 -42.35 11.90 38.07
N GLY A 68 -42.58 10.91 37.21
CA GLY A 68 -41.94 9.60 37.29
C GLY A 68 -40.40 9.66 37.19
N LEU A 69 -39.88 10.52 36.31
CA LEU A 69 -38.43 10.75 36.16
C LEU A 69 -37.80 11.44 37.38
N ASN A 70 -38.57 12.08 38.25
CA ASN A 70 -38.06 12.61 39.53
C ASN A 70 -37.74 11.50 40.55
N PHE A 71 -38.34 10.31 40.42
CA PHE A 71 -38.03 9.16 41.27
C PHE A 71 -36.85 8.32 40.76
N ALA A 72 -36.34 8.61 39.55
CA ALA A 72 -35.15 7.96 39.03
C ALA A 72 -33.90 8.45 39.78
N THR A 73 -32.99 7.53 40.11
CA THR A 73 -31.73 7.86 40.80
C THR A 73 -30.87 8.79 39.92
N PRO A 74 -30.53 10.01 40.38
CA PRO A 74 -29.68 10.91 39.62
C PRO A 74 -28.28 10.32 39.48
N ARG A 75 -27.69 10.45 38.29
CA ARG A 75 -26.28 10.11 38.07
C ARG A 75 -25.50 11.35 37.70
N TYR A 76 -24.33 11.45 38.29
CA TYR A 76 -23.37 12.54 38.15
C TYR A 76 -22.15 12.01 37.42
N THR A 77 -21.78 12.62 36.30
CA THR A 77 -20.57 12.29 35.54
C THR A 77 -19.50 13.34 35.80
N ALA A 78 -18.28 12.90 36.11
CA ALA A 78 -17.11 13.76 36.23
C ALA A 78 -16.03 13.30 35.24
N GLU A 79 -15.31 14.24 34.63
CA GLU A 79 -14.36 13.97 33.54
C GLU A 79 -12.96 14.48 33.86
N ALA A 80 -11.96 13.60 33.80
CA ALA A 80 -10.54 13.98 33.78
C ALA A 80 -10.03 13.93 32.34
N LYS A 81 -9.11 14.84 31.99
CA LYS A 81 -8.52 14.92 30.65
C LYS A 81 -7.02 14.68 30.72
N ILE A 82 -6.54 13.73 29.93
CA ILE A 82 -5.14 13.30 29.86
C ILE A 82 -4.64 13.62 28.46
N LEU A 83 -3.53 14.35 28.35
CA LEU A 83 -2.83 14.56 27.09
C LEU A 83 -1.74 13.51 26.95
N ILE A 84 -1.74 12.83 25.81
CA ILE A 84 -0.66 11.93 25.38
C ILE A 84 0.33 12.73 24.52
N GLU A 85 1.53 12.92 25.05
CA GLU A 85 2.71 13.44 24.35
C GLU A 85 3.41 12.28 23.65
N SER A 86 3.84 12.48 22.40
CA SER A 86 4.61 11.47 21.67
C SER A 86 6.07 11.54 22.13
N GLY A 87 6.44 10.80 23.17
CA GLY A 87 7.84 10.58 23.49
C GLY A 87 8.36 9.40 22.68
N GLU A 88 8.54 9.61 21.37
CA GLU A 88 9.29 8.62 20.60
C GLU A 88 10.76 8.67 21.02
N SER A 89 11.21 7.57 21.62
CA SER A 89 12.61 7.28 21.86
C SER A 89 13.31 7.05 20.50
N GLU A 90 14.06 8.04 20.03
CA GLU A 90 14.94 7.97 18.84
C GLU A 90 15.96 6.80 18.88
N ILE A 91 16.11 6.15 20.03
CA ILE A 91 17.15 5.15 20.28
C ILE A 91 16.90 3.83 19.52
N THR A 92 15.66 3.53 19.15
CA THR A 92 15.28 2.26 18.49
C THR A 92 14.86 2.38 17.02
N ARG A 93 14.70 3.59 16.46
CA ARG A 93 14.24 3.75 15.08
C ARG A 93 15.30 4.36 14.16
N ALA A 94 15.96 3.50 13.39
CA ALA A 94 16.67 3.92 12.20
C ALA A 94 15.66 4.04 11.05
N GLY A 95 15.32 5.26 10.63
CA GLY A 95 14.57 5.51 9.41
C GLY A 95 13.59 6.68 9.50
N ALA A 96 13.85 7.72 8.72
CA ALA A 96 12.94 8.84 8.51
C ALA A 96 11.71 8.36 7.71
N GLY A 97 10.58 8.18 8.40
CA GLY A 97 9.27 7.94 7.80
C GLY A 97 8.46 9.23 7.62
N THR A 98 7.72 9.30 6.50
CA THR A 98 6.85 10.38 6.03
C THR A 98 5.77 10.78 7.05
N GLU A 99 5.43 12.07 7.13
CA GLU A 99 4.52 12.64 8.15
C GLU A 99 3.10 12.05 8.16
N GLU A 100 2.58 11.55 7.04
CA GLU A 100 1.24 10.93 6.98
C GLU A 100 1.16 9.59 7.72
N VAL A 101 2.21 8.76 7.64
CA VAL A 101 2.28 7.49 8.37
C VAL A 101 2.37 7.74 9.89
N ARG A 102 2.98 8.86 10.30
CA ARG A 102 3.03 9.29 11.71
C ARG A 102 1.63 9.64 12.25
N ALA A 103 0.81 10.36 11.48
CA ALA A 103 -0.52 10.77 11.94
C ALA A 103 -1.51 9.58 12.05
N LEU A 104 -1.42 8.60 11.15
CA LEU A 104 -2.23 7.38 11.21
C LEU A 104 -1.85 6.50 12.40
N LEU A 105 -0.54 6.24 12.59
CA LEU A 105 -0.02 5.49 13.74
C LEU A 105 -0.34 6.16 15.08
N ASP A 106 -0.39 7.50 15.10
CA ASP A 106 -0.77 8.26 16.31
C ASP A 106 -2.24 8.06 16.70
N SER A 107 -3.16 7.96 15.72
CA SER A 107 -4.58 7.77 16.03
C SER A 107 -4.89 6.35 16.53
N GLU A 108 -4.27 5.34 15.92
CA GLU A 108 -4.31 3.95 16.40
C GLU A 108 -3.61 3.80 17.77
N GLY A 109 -2.51 4.53 17.98
CA GLY A 109 -1.80 4.59 19.25
C GLY A 109 -2.66 5.16 20.37
N VAL A 110 -3.34 6.28 20.14
CA VAL A 110 -4.28 6.87 21.11
C VAL A 110 -5.47 5.94 21.38
N ALA A 111 -6.01 5.28 20.36
CA ALA A 111 -7.09 4.30 20.54
C ALA A 111 -6.63 3.10 21.40
N SER A 112 -5.40 2.65 21.24
CA SER A 112 -4.80 1.61 22.07
C SER A 112 -4.65 2.05 23.54
N GLN A 113 -4.27 3.32 23.77
CA GLN A 113 -4.21 3.88 25.14
C GLN A 113 -5.59 3.99 25.78
N VAL A 114 -6.63 4.32 25.01
CA VAL A 114 -8.03 4.30 25.48
C VAL A 114 -8.40 2.90 25.98
N GLN A 115 -8.06 1.85 25.24
CA GLN A 115 -8.30 0.46 25.67
C GLN A 115 -7.48 0.06 26.90
N LEU A 116 -6.24 0.55 27.01
CA LEU A 116 -5.41 0.32 28.19
C LEU A 116 -5.98 0.98 29.45
N ILE A 117 -6.49 2.21 29.34
CA ILE A 117 -7.17 2.90 30.44
C ILE A 117 -8.48 2.17 30.82
N GLY A 118 -9.20 1.62 29.84
CA GLY A 118 -10.37 0.77 30.07
C GLY A 118 -10.05 -0.67 30.52
N SER A 119 -8.78 -1.03 30.69
CA SER A 119 -8.39 -2.41 30.97
C SER A 119 -8.83 -2.87 32.36
N ARG A 120 -9.07 -4.18 32.47
CA ARG A 120 -9.48 -4.83 33.73
C ARG A 120 -8.44 -4.67 34.83
N ASP A 121 -7.16 -4.69 34.50
CA ASP A 121 -6.08 -4.59 35.48
C ASP A 121 -6.07 -3.21 36.15
N LEU A 122 -6.21 -2.14 35.35
CA LEU A 122 -6.33 -0.79 35.89
C LEU A 122 -7.63 -0.61 36.71
N ALA A 123 -8.74 -1.17 36.21
CA ALA A 123 -10.01 -1.15 36.93
C ALA A 123 -9.91 -1.83 38.30
N THR A 124 -9.20 -2.96 38.39
CA THR A 124 -8.99 -3.70 39.65
C THR A 124 -8.18 -2.87 40.64
N THR A 125 -7.06 -2.29 40.21
CA THR A 125 -6.24 -1.42 41.07
C THR A 125 -7.00 -0.19 41.57
N VAL A 126 -7.83 0.42 40.73
CA VAL A 126 -8.66 1.58 41.13
C VAL A 126 -9.80 1.16 42.08
N VAL A 127 -10.45 0.02 41.81
CA VAL A 127 -11.49 -0.54 42.68
C VAL A 127 -10.96 -0.84 44.08
N ASP A 128 -9.76 -1.42 44.16
CA ASP A 128 -9.11 -1.78 45.42
C ASP A 128 -8.60 -0.54 46.18
N SER A 129 -7.94 0.38 45.49
CA SER A 129 -7.40 1.61 46.10
C SER A 129 -8.48 2.53 46.68
N LEU A 130 -9.66 2.60 46.04
CA LEU A 130 -10.80 3.38 46.52
C LEU A 130 -11.80 2.55 47.35
N GLY A 131 -11.57 1.25 47.53
CA GLY A 131 -12.44 0.36 48.30
C GLY A 131 -13.87 0.30 47.77
N LEU A 132 -14.06 0.36 46.43
CA LEU A 132 -15.39 0.48 45.81
C LEU A 132 -16.30 -0.72 46.10
N ALA A 133 -15.72 -1.88 46.40
CA ALA A 133 -16.46 -3.08 46.81
C ALA A 133 -17.29 -2.89 48.10
N SER A 134 -16.89 -1.97 48.98
CA SER A 134 -17.60 -1.68 50.24
C SER A 134 -18.83 -0.78 50.06
N LEU A 135 -18.95 -0.11 48.91
CA LEU A 135 -20.00 0.87 48.66
C LEU A 135 -21.31 0.20 48.25
N LYS A 136 -22.42 0.67 48.82
CA LYS A 136 -23.79 0.16 48.55
C LYS A 136 -24.17 0.20 47.07
N GLU A 137 -23.58 1.12 46.33
CA GLU A 137 -23.79 1.32 44.89
C GLU A 137 -23.21 0.17 44.03
N PHE A 138 -22.12 -0.46 44.48
CA PHE A 138 -21.41 -1.52 43.76
C PHE A 138 -21.65 -2.92 44.34
N SER A 139 -22.01 -3.01 45.63
CA SER A 139 -22.22 -4.29 46.35
C SER A 139 -23.65 -4.85 46.28
N LYS A 140 -24.70 -4.02 46.21
CA LYS A 140 -26.09 -4.52 46.32
C LYS A 140 -26.61 -5.14 45.01
N PRO A 141 -27.27 -6.31 45.03
CA PRO A 141 -28.00 -6.81 43.86
C PRO A 141 -29.13 -5.84 43.48
N ARG A 142 -29.35 -5.66 42.18
CA ARG A 142 -30.28 -4.69 41.60
C ARG A 142 -31.72 -5.11 41.96
N PHE A 143 -32.47 -4.25 42.65
CA PHE A 143 -33.84 -4.55 43.12
C PHE A 143 -34.94 -4.35 42.04
N LEU A 144 -34.58 -3.88 40.84
CA LEU A 144 -35.52 -3.69 39.73
C LEU A 144 -35.17 -4.65 38.59
N PRO A 145 -36.12 -5.49 38.12
CA PRO A 145 -35.87 -6.37 36.99
C PRO A 145 -35.66 -5.54 35.72
N THR A 146 -34.54 -5.76 35.04
CA THR A 146 -34.32 -5.22 33.68
C THR A 146 -35.39 -5.78 32.73
N PHE A 147 -35.65 -5.10 31.61
CA PHE A 147 -36.44 -5.64 30.51
C PHE A 147 -36.01 -7.07 30.13
N ASP A 148 -34.70 -7.37 30.19
CA ASP A 148 -34.15 -8.73 30.02
C ASP A 148 -34.62 -9.74 31.07
N GLN A 149 -34.77 -9.33 32.34
CA GLN A 149 -35.29 -10.20 33.39
C GLN A 149 -36.81 -10.41 33.25
N MET A 150 -37.53 -9.41 32.72
CA MET A 150 -38.93 -9.60 32.28
C MET A 150 -39.02 -10.58 31.10
N LEU A 151 -38.12 -10.48 30.11
CA LEU A 151 -38.04 -11.43 28.99
C LEU A 151 -37.68 -12.85 29.46
N VAL A 152 -36.77 -12.99 30.43
CA VAL A 152 -36.47 -14.28 31.10
C VAL A 152 -37.71 -14.80 31.84
N GLY A 153 -38.46 -13.93 32.51
CA GLY A 153 -39.73 -14.28 33.19
C GLY A 153 -40.86 -14.70 32.25
N ILE A 154 -40.79 -14.34 30.97
CA ILE A 154 -41.75 -14.71 29.90
C ILE A 154 -41.15 -15.83 29.00
N GLY A 155 -40.02 -16.43 29.37
CA GLY A 155 -39.42 -17.59 28.68
C GLY A 155 -38.61 -17.27 27.41
N LEU A 156 -38.28 -16.00 27.17
CA LEU A 156 -37.57 -15.51 25.98
C LEU A 156 -36.10 -15.11 26.24
N GLY A 157 -35.55 -15.36 27.44
CA GLY A 157 -34.18 -14.95 27.81
C GLY A 157 -33.36 -16.03 28.53
N ARG A 158 -32.02 -15.92 28.44
CA ARG A 158 -31.06 -16.78 29.15
C ARG A 158 -30.76 -16.22 30.56
N PRO A 159 -30.61 -17.08 31.59
CA PRO A 159 -30.23 -16.61 32.93
C PRO A 159 -28.79 -16.06 32.95
N VAL A 160 -28.60 -14.88 33.52
CA VAL A 160 -27.28 -14.25 33.72
C VAL A 160 -26.57 -14.95 34.89
N PRO A 161 -25.35 -15.48 34.74
CA PRO A 161 -24.62 -16.11 35.83
C PRO A 161 -24.28 -15.11 36.95
N GLU A 162 -24.51 -15.49 38.20
CA GLU A 162 -24.06 -14.72 39.36
C GLU A 162 -22.54 -14.90 39.53
N GLY A 163 -21.74 -13.98 38.94
CA GLY A 163 -20.30 -13.91 39.18
C GLY A 163 -19.95 -13.58 40.64
N SER A 164 -18.66 -13.74 41.00
CA SER A 164 -18.12 -13.36 42.31
C SER A 164 -18.45 -11.89 42.65
N VAL A 165 -18.43 -11.53 43.94
CA VAL A 165 -18.68 -10.15 44.38
C VAL A 165 -17.77 -9.16 43.63
N GLU A 166 -16.52 -9.55 43.44
CA GLU A 166 -15.48 -8.80 42.72
C GLU A 166 -15.81 -8.63 41.23
N GLU A 167 -16.20 -9.69 40.53
CA GLU A 167 -16.60 -9.62 39.11
C GLU A 167 -17.78 -8.66 38.91
N ARG A 168 -18.74 -8.66 39.84
CA ARG A 168 -19.88 -7.73 39.80
C ARG A 168 -19.48 -6.28 40.03
N VAL A 169 -18.49 -6.04 40.87
CA VAL A 169 -17.97 -4.68 41.12
C VAL A 169 -17.21 -4.18 39.89
N LEU A 170 -16.35 -5.02 39.30
CA LEU A 170 -15.62 -4.72 38.07
C LEU A 170 -16.56 -4.48 36.89
N GLN A 171 -17.58 -5.32 36.69
CA GLN A 171 -18.60 -5.12 35.66
C GLN A 171 -19.32 -3.78 35.82
N ARG A 172 -19.73 -3.42 37.05
CA ARG A 172 -20.39 -2.14 37.32
C ARG A 172 -19.47 -0.95 37.17
N PHE A 173 -18.19 -1.12 37.48
CA PHE A 173 -17.19 -0.10 37.25
C PHE A 173 -17.03 0.15 35.74
N ALA A 174 -16.86 -0.91 34.96
CA ALA A 174 -16.78 -0.85 33.49
C ALA A 174 -18.03 -0.23 32.86
N ASP A 175 -19.24 -0.60 33.30
CA ASP A 175 -20.51 -0.04 32.81
C ASP A 175 -20.67 1.48 33.06
N ARG A 176 -19.83 2.05 33.94
CA ARG A 176 -19.91 3.45 34.40
C ARG A 176 -18.67 4.27 34.08
N LEU A 177 -17.62 3.60 33.62
CA LEU A 177 -16.42 4.21 33.10
C LEU A 177 -16.63 4.47 31.61
N ASP A 178 -16.47 5.72 31.22
CA ASP A 178 -16.54 6.15 29.82
C ASP A 178 -15.17 6.72 29.44
N VAL A 179 -14.47 6.05 28.53
CA VAL A 179 -13.13 6.46 28.08
C VAL A 179 -13.16 6.63 26.58
N PHE A 180 -12.85 7.84 26.11
CA PHE A 180 -12.82 8.15 24.69
C PHE A 180 -11.75 9.19 24.37
N SER A 181 -11.20 9.10 23.16
CA SER A 181 -10.32 10.12 22.59
C SER A 181 -11.12 11.17 21.84
N ILE A 182 -10.69 12.43 21.89
CA ILE A 182 -11.29 13.50 21.11
C ILE A 182 -10.67 13.50 19.70
N ASP A 183 -11.52 13.46 18.66
CA ASP A 183 -11.10 13.43 17.25
C ASP A 183 -10.03 14.48 16.91
N LYS A 184 -8.99 14.03 16.20
CA LYS A 184 -7.85 14.87 15.77
C LYS A 184 -7.08 15.53 16.93
N THR A 185 -7.18 14.98 18.14
CA THR A 185 -6.39 15.41 19.29
C THR A 185 -5.80 14.21 20.02
N ARG A 186 -4.72 14.44 20.77
CA ARG A 186 -4.12 13.43 21.66
C ARG A 186 -4.67 13.51 23.08
N VAL A 187 -5.92 13.95 23.22
CA VAL A 187 -6.59 14.10 24.51
C VAL A 187 -7.53 12.94 24.73
N ILE A 188 -7.28 12.20 25.81
CA ILE A 188 -8.15 11.14 26.31
C ILE A 188 -8.99 11.71 27.44
N THR A 189 -10.30 11.54 27.34
CA THR A 189 -11.25 11.90 28.39
C THR A 189 -11.62 10.64 29.17
N VAL A 190 -11.48 10.71 30.48
CA VAL A 190 -11.85 9.65 31.43
C VAL A 190 -13.04 10.15 32.24
N GLY A 191 -14.23 9.71 31.85
CA GLY A 191 -15.50 9.99 32.51
C GLY A 191 -15.89 8.87 33.47
N PHE A 192 -16.41 9.22 34.65
CA PHE A 192 -17.02 8.23 35.54
C PHE A 192 -18.38 8.70 36.06
N SER A 193 -19.39 7.84 35.96
CA SER A 193 -20.74 8.11 36.45
C SER A 193 -21.02 7.45 37.80
N SER A 194 -21.37 8.26 38.82
CA SER A 194 -21.83 7.77 40.14
C SER A 194 -23.06 8.52 40.62
N THR A 195 -23.82 7.90 41.53
CA THR A 195 -24.90 8.55 42.29
C THR A 195 -24.34 9.62 43.24
N ASN A 196 -23.07 9.49 43.65
CA ASN A 196 -22.37 10.46 44.48
C ASN A 196 -21.45 11.34 43.61
N PRO A 197 -21.66 12.68 43.55
CA PRO A 197 -20.85 13.56 42.72
C PRO A 197 -19.39 13.66 43.17
N GLN A 198 -19.10 13.53 44.47
CA GLN A 198 -17.71 13.49 44.96
C GLN A 198 -17.00 12.20 44.54
N LEU A 199 -17.70 11.07 44.62
CA LEU A 199 -17.14 9.78 44.20
C LEU A 199 -16.87 9.76 42.69
N ALA A 200 -17.76 10.37 41.89
CA ALA A 200 -17.56 10.50 40.44
C ALA A 200 -16.22 11.18 40.11
N ALA A 201 -15.93 12.31 40.75
CA ALA A 201 -14.67 13.03 40.55
C ALA A 201 -13.45 12.28 41.11
N GLN A 202 -13.59 11.62 42.26
CA GLN A 202 -12.49 10.85 42.85
C GLN A 202 -12.09 9.66 41.98
N VAL A 203 -13.05 8.91 41.47
CA VAL A 203 -12.77 7.75 40.61
C VAL A 203 -12.13 8.18 39.30
N ALA A 204 -12.67 9.20 38.61
CA ALA A 204 -12.09 9.69 37.36
C ALA A 204 -10.64 10.20 37.53
N ASN A 205 -10.34 10.88 38.66
CA ASN A 205 -8.97 11.30 38.97
C ASN A 205 -8.06 10.11 39.33
N ALA A 206 -8.56 9.13 40.09
CA ALA A 206 -7.78 7.94 40.46
C ALA A 206 -7.41 7.08 39.24
N VAL A 207 -8.33 6.90 38.29
CA VAL A 207 -8.03 6.23 37.01
C VAL A 207 -6.92 6.96 36.26
N ALA A 208 -6.97 8.30 36.20
CA ALA A 208 -5.93 9.08 35.54
C ALA A 208 -4.56 8.97 36.24
N ASP A 209 -4.54 9.08 37.57
CA ASP A 209 -3.30 9.01 38.35
C ASP A 209 -2.67 7.60 38.29
N GLU A 210 -3.47 6.54 38.34
CA GLU A 210 -3.00 5.15 38.25
C GLU A 210 -2.50 4.80 36.84
N TYR A 211 -3.16 5.30 35.79
CA TYR A 211 -2.67 5.14 34.42
C TYR A 211 -1.28 5.79 34.24
N LEU A 212 -1.08 7.02 34.76
CA LEU A 212 0.22 7.68 34.73
C LEU A 212 1.29 6.90 35.53
N ALA A 213 0.90 6.24 36.63
CA ALA A 213 1.81 5.42 37.42
C ALA A 213 2.23 4.15 36.65
N LEU A 214 1.25 3.45 36.04
CA LEU A 214 1.47 2.29 35.20
C LEU A 214 2.40 2.61 34.03
N GLU A 215 2.18 3.74 33.35
CA GLU A 215 3.00 4.14 32.20
C GLU A 215 4.46 4.44 32.60
N ARG A 216 4.67 5.11 33.73
CA ARG A 216 6.02 5.38 34.25
C ARG A 216 6.77 4.10 34.60
N GLU A 217 6.08 3.11 35.18
CA GLU A 217 6.67 1.83 35.51
C GLU A 217 7.02 1.05 34.25
N ALA A 218 6.09 0.97 33.29
CA ALA A 218 6.32 0.34 32.00
C ALA A 218 7.56 0.94 31.29
N ARG A 219 7.70 2.27 31.28
CA ARG A 219 8.88 2.94 30.71
C ARG A 219 10.17 2.61 31.43
N ARG A 220 10.16 2.60 32.77
CA ARG A 220 11.34 2.23 33.55
C ARG A 220 11.77 0.80 33.26
N SER A 221 10.82 -0.14 33.15
CA SER A 221 11.11 -1.53 32.81
C SER A 221 11.71 -1.67 31.40
N THR A 222 11.11 -1.04 30.39
CA THR A 222 11.61 -1.06 28.99
C THR A 222 13.01 -0.45 28.88
N ASN A 223 13.27 0.69 29.53
CA ASN A 223 14.59 1.30 29.54
C ASN A 223 15.63 0.42 30.25
N ALA A 224 15.26 -0.23 31.36
CA ALA A 224 16.14 -1.16 32.07
C ALA A 224 16.45 -2.41 31.23
N ASP A 225 15.47 -2.94 30.49
CA ASP A 225 15.66 -4.04 29.54
C ASP A 225 16.60 -3.65 28.39
N ALA A 226 16.41 -2.46 27.81
CA ALA A 226 17.27 -1.94 26.74
C ALA A 226 18.72 -1.74 27.20
N THR A 227 18.93 -1.20 28.42
CA THR A 227 20.25 -1.05 29.02
C THR A 227 20.92 -2.41 29.25
N ARG A 228 20.19 -3.40 29.79
CA ARG A 228 20.69 -4.79 29.96
C ARG A 228 21.07 -5.43 28.63
N TRP A 229 20.26 -5.22 27.59
CA TRP A 229 20.57 -5.71 26.25
C TRP A 229 21.84 -5.05 25.69
N LEU A 230 21.98 -3.73 25.79
CA LEU A 230 23.18 -2.99 25.37
C LEU A 230 24.44 -3.45 26.11
N GLU A 231 24.35 -3.69 27.42
CA GLU A 231 25.47 -4.19 28.23
C GLU A 231 25.97 -5.54 27.71
N SER A 232 25.05 -6.48 27.42
CA SER A 232 25.41 -7.78 26.83
C SER A 232 26.07 -7.62 25.45
N GLN A 233 25.56 -6.73 24.59
CA GLN A 233 26.16 -6.48 23.27
C GLN A 233 27.55 -5.84 23.37
N ILE A 234 27.74 -4.91 24.32
CA ILE A 234 29.04 -4.28 24.57
C ILE A 234 30.07 -5.31 25.04
N ALA A 235 29.69 -6.25 25.91
CA ALA A 235 30.58 -7.32 26.35
C ALA A 235 31.03 -8.23 25.20
N ASP A 236 30.11 -8.61 24.31
CA ASP A 236 30.42 -9.38 23.10
C ASP A 236 31.32 -8.59 22.13
N LEU A 237 31.00 -7.32 21.87
CA LEU A 237 31.79 -6.44 21.01
C LEU A 237 33.21 -6.21 21.54
N ARG A 238 33.40 -6.07 22.86
CA ARG A 238 34.74 -5.98 23.46
C ARG A 238 35.59 -7.22 23.14
N THR A 239 34.98 -8.40 23.20
CA THR A 239 35.64 -9.67 22.88
C THR A 239 35.98 -9.76 21.40
N LYS A 240 35.03 -9.34 20.53
CA LYS A 240 35.24 -9.27 19.07
C LYS A 240 36.37 -8.32 18.70
N VAL A 241 36.37 -7.09 19.22
CA VAL A 241 37.44 -6.11 18.99
C VAL A 241 38.79 -6.67 19.41
N THR A 242 38.89 -7.24 20.62
CA THR A 242 40.14 -7.85 21.11
C THR A 242 40.62 -8.97 20.18
N THR A 243 39.69 -9.81 19.70
CA THR A 243 40.00 -10.91 18.77
C THR A 243 40.44 -10.38 17.40
N ALA A 244 39.79 -9.34 16.86
CA ALA A 244 40.13 -8.74 15.58
C ALA A 244 41.48 -8.02 15.63
N GLU A 245 41.74 -7.24 16.68
CA GLU A 245 43.04 -6.59 16.91
C GLU A 245 44.16 -7.63 17.07
N ALA A 246 43.92 -8.72 17.80
CA ALA A 246 44.88 -9.82 17.93
C ALA A 246 45.18 -10.50 16.59
N LYS A 247 44.18 -10.66 15.71
CA LYS A 247 44.38 -11.19 14.34
C LYS A 247 45.23 -10.26 13.49
N VAL A 248 45.00 -8.95 13.55
CA VAL A 248 45.80 -7.94 12.84
C VAL A 248 47.27 -8.04 13.26
N GLU A 249 47.53 -8.11 14.56
CA GLU A 249 48.90 -8.18 15.07
C GLU A 249 49.58 -9.52 14.79
N ALA A 250 48.85 -10.63 14.90
CA ALA A 250 49.34 -11.95 14.53
C ALA A 250 49.72 -12.00 13.04
N PHE A 251 48.84 -11.51 12.16
CA PHE A 251 49.09 -11.45 10.72
C PHE A 251 50.30 -10.57 10.37
N ARG A 252 50.40 -9.39 11.02
CA ARG A 252 51.55 -8.48 10.86
C ARG A 252 52.87 -9.16 11.25
N THR A 253 52.87 -9.92 12.33
CA THR A 253 54.04 -10.63 12.83
C THR A 253 54.41 -11.83 11.94
N GLU A 254 53.42 -12.63 11.53
CA GLU A 254 53.60 -13.83 10.70
C GLU A 254 54.17 -13.51 9.32
N HIS A 255 53.65 -12.46 8.68
CA HIS A 255 54.08 -12.02 7.34
C HIS A 255 55.23 -10.99 7.38
N GLY A 256 55.75 -10.66 8.57
CA GLY A 256 56.86 -9.73 8.73
C GLY A 256 56.58 -8.33 8.19
N LEU A 257 55.31 -7.90 8.21
CA LEU A 257 54.83 -6.60 7.70
C LEU A 257 55.15 -5.47 8.68
N PHE A 258 56.41 -5.37 9.10
CA PHE A 258 56.87 -4.30 9.97
C PHE A 258 57.03 -3.03 9.14
N SER A 259 56.18 -2.04 9.39
CA SER A 259 56.33 -0.70 8.83
C SER A 259 57.54 0.00 9.45
N GLY A 260 58.72 -0.23 8.89
CA GLY A 260 59.97 0.37 9.34
C GLY A 260 60.45 1.47 8.40
N GLY A 261 60.11 2.73 8.69
CA GLY A 261 60.73 3.89 8.04
C GLY A 261 59.83 5.11 7.90
N GLN A 262 60.44 6.30 7.88
CA GLN A 262 59.82 7.63 7.88
C GLN A 262 58.84 7.89 6.70
N ASN A 263 58.82 7.01 5.68
CA ASN A 263 58.04 7.14 4.44
C ASN A 263 57.12 5.94 4.11
N ASN A 264 56.86 5.02 5.04
CA ASN A 264 56.02 3.82 4.81
C ASN A 264 56.42 2.95 3.59
N THR A 265 57.66 3.05 3.10
CA THR A 265 58.16 2.20 2.03
C THR A 265 58.61 0.86 2.61
N SER A 266 58.06 -0.25 2.08
CA SER A 266 58.48 -1.59 2.49
C SER A 266 59.98 -1.82 2.18
N LEU A 267 60.65 -2.61 3.02
CA LEU A 267 62.06 -2.96 2.84
C LEU A 267 62.32 -3.61 1.46
N ALA A 268 61.34 -4.38 0.96
CA ALA A 268 61.38 -4.98 -0.37
C ALA A 268 61.39 -3.92 -1.49
N GLN A 269 60.60 -2.85 -1.36
CA GLN A 269 60.57 -1.74 -2.31
C GLN A 269 61.91 -0.98 -2.32
N GLN A 270 62.52 -0.78 -1.15
CA GLN A 270 63.83 -0.13 -1.04
C GLN A 270 64.92 -0.96 -1.73
N LYS A 271 64.96 -2.27 -1.46
CA LYS A 271 65.92 -3.19 -2.11
C LYS A 271 65.76 -3.23 -3.64
N LEU A 272 64.54 -3.16 -4.16
CA LEU A 272 64.30 -3.07 -5.61
C LEU A 272 64.89 -1.80 -6.22
N ASN A 273 64.77 -0.67 -5.55
CA ASN A 273 65.35 0.59 -6.04
C ASN A 273 66.88 0.52 -6.06
N ASP A 274 67.50 -0.07 -5.04
CA ASP A 274 68.95 -0.27 -4.98
C ASP A 274 69.44 -1.19 -6.11
N LEU A 275 68.75 -2.32 -6.35
CA LEU A 275 69.07 -3.25 -7.45
C LEU A 275 68.92 -2.61 -8.83
N ASN A 276 67.89 -1.78 -9.03
CA ASN A 276 67.70 -1.05 -10.29
C ASN A 276 68.82 -0.02 -10.52
N ALA A 277 69.27 0.67 -9.47
CA ALA A 277 70.39 1.59 -9.55
C ALA A 277 71.71 0.86 -9.87
N GLU A 278 71.92 -0.34 -9.31
CA GLU A 278 73.06 -1.19 -9.61
C GLU A 278 73.02 -1.73 -11.05
N LEU A 279 71.85 -2.20 -11.51
CA LEU A 279 71.65 -2.62 -12.90
C LEU A 279 72.00 -1.49 -13.89
N ALA A 280 71.55 -0.26 -13.63
CA ALA A 280 71.87 0.88 -14.49
C ALA A 280 73.39 1.12 -14.59
N ARG A 281 74.13 0.96 -13.47
CA ARG A 281 75.60 1.04 -13.47
C ARG A 281 76.24 -0.09 -14.27
N LEU A 282 75.75 -1.32 -14.15
CA LEU A 282 76.26 -2.48 -14.89
C LEU A 282 75.99 -2.37 -16.40
N VAL A 283 74.79 -1.92 -16.79
CA VAL A 283 74.43 -1.68 -18.20
C VAL A 283 75.33 -0.62 -18.82
N ALA A 284 75.62 0.47 -18.08
CA ALA A 284 76.55 1.51 -18.52
C ALA A 284 77.98 0.94 -18.71
N ALA A 285 78.47 0.15 -17.76
CA ALA A 285 79.79 -0.48 -17.84
C ALA A 285 79.90 -1.46 -19.02
N ARG A 286 78.91 -2.34 -19.22
CA ARG A 286 78.86 -3.25 -20.38
C ARG A 286 78.88 -2.47 -21.69
N SER A 287 78.02 -1.46 -21.82
CA SER A 287 77.89 -0.68 -23.05
C SER A 287 79.18 0.07 -23.38
N ALA A 288 79.88 0.60 -22.37
CA ALA A 288 81.18 1.23 -22.54
C ALA A 288 82.25 0.23 -23.02
N ALA A 289 82.37 -0.95 -22.39
CA ALA A 289 83.32 -1.99 -22.79
C ALA A 289 83.05 -2.52 -24.21
N GLN A 290 81.77 -2.73 -24.55
CA GLN A 290 81.37 -3.21 -25.88
C GLN A 290 81.63 -2.17 -26.98
N ALA A 291 81.36 -0.88 -26.71
CA ALA A 291 81.65 0.20 -27.65
C ALA A 291 83.15 0.33 -27.94
N LYS A 292 83.99 0.19 -26.89
CA LYS A 292 85.45 0.15 -27.02
C LYS A 292 85.91 -1.05 -27.86
N ALA A 293 85.43 -2.27 -27.55
CA ALA A 293 85.79 -3.48 -28.29
C ALA A 293 85.39 -3.40 -29.77
N GLU A 294 84.20 -2.89 -30.08
CA GLU A 294 83.72 -2.73 -31.46
C GLU A 294 84.56 -1.70 -32.24
N THR A 295 84.99 -0.63 -31.58
CA THR A 295 85.89 0.37 -32.18
C THR A 295 87.24 -0.26 -32.52
N VAL A 296 87.82 -1.03 -31.59
CA VAL A 296 89.07 -1.77 -31.83
C VAL A 296 88.92 -2.77 -32.97
N ARG A 297 87.82 -3.53 -33.01
CA ARG A 297 87.49 -4.49 -34.07
C ARG A 297 87.41 -3.84 -35.46
N LYS A 298 86.71 -2.71 -35.58
CA LYS A 298 86.60 -1.97 -36.86
C LYS A 298 87.95 -1.46 -37.34
N SER A 299 88.79 -0.94 -36.44
CA SER A 299 90.14 -0.48 -36.78
C SER A 299 91.07 -1.63 -37.21
N LEU A 300 91.01 -2.78 -36.53
CA LEU A 300 91.72 -4.00 -36.92
C LEU A 300 91.36 -4.45 -38.34
N ALA A 301 90.07 -4.41 -38.71
CA ALA A 301 89.60 -4.79 -40.05
C ALA A 301 90.03 -3.81 -41.16
N GLY A 302 90.16 -2.51 -40.83
CA GLY A 302 90.59 -1.47 -41.76
C GLY A 302 92.11 -1.28 -41.87
N GLY A 303 92.92 -2.04 -41.10
CA GLY A 303 94.38 -1.91 -41.07
C GLY A 303 94.88 -0.63 -40.39
N ALA A 304 94.00 0.13 -39.74
CA ALA A 304 94.34 1.34 -38.99
C ALA A 304 94.53 1.01 -37.51
N THR A 305 95.38 1.77 -36.81
CA THR A 305 95.48 1.60 -35.35
C THR A 305 94.26 2.23 -34.68
N PRO A 306 93.59 1.52 -33.74
CA PRO A 306 92.46 2.07 -33.01
C PRO A 306 92.82 3.31 -32.17
N ASP A 307 91.95 4.32 -32.16
CA ASP A 307 92.03 5.47 -31.25
C ASP A 307 91.12 5.23 -30.04
N VAL A 308 91.53 4.29 -29.18
CA VAL A 308 90.84 3.96 -27.93
C VAL A 308 91.84 4.14 -26.78
N ALA A 309 91.40 4.72 -25.66
CA ALA A 309 92.26 5.01 -24.51
C ALA A 309 93.11 3.80 -24.08
N ASP A 310 92.51 2.60 -24.01
CA ASP A 310 93.21 1.38 -23.58
C ASP A 310 94.34 0.95 -24.55
N VAL A 311 94.24 1.28 -25.84
CA VAL A 311 95.27 1.03 -26.86
C VAL A 311 96.33 2.13 -26.84
N ARG A 312 95.91 3.39 -26.66
CA ARG A 312 96.79 4.56 -26.60
C ARG A 312 97.64 4.59 -25.33
N ASP A 313 97.09 4.12 -24.22
CA ASP A 313 97.72 4.14 -22.89
C ASP A 313 98.59 2.88 -22.67
N SER A 314 98.58 1.92 -23.60
CA SER A 314 99.46 0.74 -23.56
C SER A 314 100.92 1.14 -23.80
N GLN A 315 101.74 1.00 -22.76
CA GLN A 315 103.19 1.30 -22.81
C GLN A 315 103.92 0.46 -23.86
N LEU A 316 103.48 -0.78 -24.11
CA LEU A 316 104.09 -1.64 -25.12
C LEU A 316 103.81 -1.13 -26.54
N ILE A 317 102.58 -0.70 -26.81
CA ILE A 317 102.22 -0.10 -28.11
C ILE A 317 102.98 1.20 -28.34
N GLN A 318 103.13 2.03 -27.31
CA GLN A 318 103.93 3.25 -27.38
C GLN A 318 105.39 2.95 -27.77
N ARG A 319 106.04 2.00 -27.07
CA ARG A 319 107.42 1.57 -27.38
C ARG A 319 107.56 0.97 -28.78
N LEU A 320 106.63 0.10 -29.19
CA LEU A 320 106.64 -0.50 -30.53
C LEU A 320 106.48 0.58 -31.61
N ARG A 321 105.65 1.60 -31.38
CA ARG A 321 105.48 2.73 -32.30
C ARG A 321 106.71 3.62 -32.38
N GLU A 322 107.35 3.92 -31.26
CA GLU A 322 108.62 4.66 -31.24
C GLU A 322 109.68 3.94 -32.10
N GLN A 323 109.79 2.61 -31.95
CA GLN A 323 110.66 1.80 -32.77
C GLN A 323 110.26 1.79 -34.25
N GLN A 324 108.96 1.71 -34.57
CA GLN A 324 108.46 1.81 -35.94
C GLN A 324 108.79 3.15 -36.59
N VAL A 325 108.63 4.27 -35.86
CA VAL A 325 108.96 5.61 -36.35
C VAL A 325 110.45 5.73 -36.60
N ALA A 326 111.29 5.25 -35.67
CA ALA A 326 112.75 5.23 -35.84
C ALA A 326 113.17 4.39 -37.06
N LEU A 327 112.56 3.22 -37.27
CA LEU A 327 112.85 2.34 -38.38
C LEU A 327 112.38 2.91 -39.73
N ARG A 328 111.20 3.54 -39.77
CA ARG A 328 110.69 4.26 -40.96
C ARG A 328 111.58 5.45 -41.33
N ALA A 329 112.10 6.18 -40.34
CA ALA A 329 113.06 7.26 -40.58
C ALA A 329 114.37 6.73 -41.20
N GLN A 330 114.90 5.60 -40.70
CA GLN A 330 116.08 4.94 -41.26
C GLN A 330 115.83 4.44 -42.69
N ILE A 331 114.67 3.83 -42.95
CA ILE A 331 114.28 3.41 -44.31
C ILE A 331 114.24 4.63 -45.23
N ALA A 332 113.56 5.71 -44.84
CA ALA A 332 113.45 6.93 -45.64
C ALA A 332 114.82 7.56 -45.96
N GLN A 333 115.73 7.59 -44.99
CA GLN A 333 117.09 8.08 -45.18
C GLN A 333 117.88 7.22 -46.18
N LEU A 334 117.78 5.89 -46.08
CA LEU A 334 118.48 4.97 -46.99
C LEU A 334 117.84 4.91 -48.38
N SER A 335 116.52 5.11 -48.49
CA SER A 335 115.80 5.17 -49.77
C SER A 335 116.20 6.35 -50.66
N ALA A 336 116.83 7.39 -50.10
CA ALA A 336 117.38 8.50 -50.88
C ALA A 336 118.59 8.09 -51.75
N THR A 337 119.29 6.99 -51.38
CA THR A 337 120.53 6.54 -52.04
C THR A 337 120.46 5.10 -52.55
N LEU A 338 119.61 4.26 -51.98
CA LEU A 338 119.47 2.84 -52.31
C LEU A 338 118.14 2.56 -53.01
N LEU A 339 118.19 1.74 -54.07
CA LEU A 339 116.99 1.23 -54.75
C LEU A 339 116.16 0.33 -53.81
N PRO A 340 114.82 0.26 -53.99
CA PRO A 340 113.93 -0.55 -53.14
C PRO A 340 114.29 -2.04 -53.03
N ALA A 341 114.97 -2.61 -54.03
CA ALA A 341 115.36 -4.02 -54.06
C ALA A 341 116.69 -4.34 -53.31
N HIS A 342 117.37 -3.33 -52.78
CA HIS A 342 118.65 -3.51 -52.10
C HIS A 342 118.51 -4.39 -50.83
N PRO A 343 119.43 -5.34 -50.55
CA PRO A 343 119.31 -6.27 -49.41
C PRO A 343 119.04 -5.59 -48.07
N ARG A 344 119.69 -4.44 -47.80
CA ARG A 344 119.51 -3.67 -46.57
C ARG A 344 118.12 -3.05 -46.41
N ILE A 345 117.51 -2.57 -47.51
CA ILE A 345 116.15 -2.02 -47.48
C ILE A 345 115.13 -3.16 -47.26
N ARG A 346 115.37 -4.33 -47.87
CA ARG A 346 114.54 -5.53 -47.65
C ARG A 346 114.60 -6.01 -46.20
N GLU A 347 115.78 -6.01 -45.59
CA GLU A 347 115.97 -6.35 -44.17
C GLU A 347 115.19 -5.40 -43.25
N LEU A 348 115.31 -4.08 -43.45
CA LEU A 348 114.58 -3.08 -42.64
C LEU A 348 113.06 -3.13 -42.86
N ASN A 349 112.60 -3.37 -44.09
CA ASN A 349 111.18 -3.58 -44.38
C ASN A 349 110.65 -4.87 -43.73
N ALA A 350 111.45 -5.94 -43.68
CA ALA A 350 111.08 -7.16 -42.96
C ALA A 350 110.99 -6.93 -41.44
N GLN A 351 111.93 -6.17 -40.86
CA GLN A 351 111.87 -5.75 -39.45
C GLN A 351 110.64 -4.86 -39.19
N LEU A 352 110.29 -3.94 -40.09
CA LEU A 352 109.10 -3.11 -39.97
C LEU A 352 107.82 -3.97 -40.01
N GLY A 353 107.78 -4.97 -40.91
CA GLY A 353 106.68 -5.93 -40.98
C GLY A 353 106.53 -6.80 -39.73
N ASP A 354 107.65 -7.16 -39.09
CA ASP A 354 107.64 -7.87 -37.79
C ASP A 354 107.09 -6.97 -36.67
N LEU A 355 107.54 -5.71 -36.58
CA LEU A 355 106.98 -4.74 -35.63
C LEU A 355 105.48 -4.51 -35.87
N ASP A 356 105.03 -4.41 -37.12
CA ASP A 356 103.60 -4.31 -37.47
C ASP A 356 102.81 -5.57 -37.07
N ALA A 357 103.43 -6.76 -37.11
CA ALA A 357 102.82 -7.98 -36.60
C ALA A 357 102.73 -7.95 -35.06
N GLN A 358 103.78 -7.51 -34.37
CA GLN A 358 103.78 -7.37 -32.90
C GLN A 358 102.73 -6.37 -32.40
N VAL A 359 102.58 -5.21 -33.07
CA VAL A 359 101.53 -4.24 -32.75
C VAL A 359 100.15 -4.84 -32.95
N ARG A 360 99.91 -5.57 -34.05
CA ARG A 360 98.62 -6.26 -34.28
C ARG A 360 98.33 -7.33 -33.24
N HIS A 361 99.35 -8.08 -32.81
CA HIS A 361 99.21 -9.06 -31.73
C HIS A 361 98.83 -8.40 -30.40
N GLU A 362 99.46 -7.27 -30.06
CA GLU A 362 99.14 -6.54 -28.84
C GLU A 362 97.71 -5.93 -28.88
N VAL A 363 97.33 -5.32 -30.00
CA VAL A 363 95.98 -4.79 -30.20
C VAL A 363 94.93 -5.92 -30.13
N THR A 364 95.24 -7.11 -30.66
CA THR A 364 94.36 -8.28 -30.55
C THR A 364 94.22 -8.78 -29.12
N ARG A 365 95.30 -8.74 -28.32
CA ARG A 365 95.25 -9.08 -26.88
C ARG A 365 94.38 -8.09 -26.11
N ILE A 366 94.53 -6.79 -26.37
CA ILE A 366 93.70 -5.74 -25.75
C ILE A 366 92.23 -5.92 -26.14
N PHE A 367 91.96 -6.22 -27.42
CA PHE A 367 90.61 -6.55 -27.88
C PHE A 367 90.00 -7.73 -27.12
N GLN A 368 90.73 -8.83 -26.95
CA GLN A 368 90.28 -10.00 -26.19
C GLN A 368 90.02 -9.66 -24.71
N SER A 369 90.81 -8.77 -24.11
CA SER A 369 90.57 -8.26 -22.75
C SER A 369 89.25 -7.48 -22.67
N LEU A 370 89.01 -6.56 -23.61
CA LEU A 370 87.77 -5.76 -23.67
C LEU A 370 86.53 -6.62 -23.93
N GLU A 371 86.64 -7.66 -24.78
CA GLU A 371 85.57 -8.65 -24.95
C GLU A 371 85.32 -9.44 -23.66
N GLY A 372 86.38 -9.85 -22.95
CA GLY A 372 86.28 -10.51 -21.65
C GLY A 372 85.61 -9.65 -20.58
N GLU A 373 85.93 -8.35 -20.53
CA GLU A 373 85.28 -7.37 -19.66
C GLU A 373 83.79 -7.19 -20.00
N ALA A 374 83.46 -7.06 -21.29
CA ALA A 374 82.08 -6.97 -21.75
C ALA A 374 81.27 -8.24 -21.43
N ALA A 375 81.88 -9.42 -21.60
CA ALA A 375 81.26 -10.70 -21.24
C ALA A 375 81.01 -10.82 -19.72
N THR A 376 81.98 -10.39 -18.91
CA THR A 376 81.85 -10.38 -17.44
C THR A 376 80.75 -9.43 -16.97
N ALA A 377 80.70 -8.22 -17.53
CA ALA A 377 79.64 -7.25 -17.23
C ALA A 377 78.26 -7.79 -17.63
N ARG A 378 78.16 -8.49 -18.76
CA ARG A 378 76.93 -9.14 -19.23
C ARG A 378 76.46 -10.27 -18.32
N ALA A 379 77.38 -11.09 -17.79
CA ALA A 379 77.04 -12.12 -16.82
C ALA A 379 76.47 -11.50 -15.54
N ARG A 380 77.11 -10.46 -15.00
CA ARG A 380 76.62 -9.74 -13.81
C ARG A 380 75.27 -9.06 -14.04
N GLU A 381 75.04 -8.51 -15.23
CA GLU A 381 73.73 -7.95 -15.61
C GLU A 381 72.63 -9.03 -15.65
N ALA A 382 72.96 -10.24 -16.11
CA ALA A 382 72.01 -11.35 -16.08
C ALA A 382 71.71 -11.78 -14.63
N ASP A 383 72.73 -11.86 -13.77
CA ASP A 383 72.58 -12.21 -12.36
C ASP A 383 71.72 -11.18 -11.61
N ILE A 384 72.02 -9.88 -11.76
CA ILE A 384 71.23 -8.82 -11.13
C ILE A 384 69.80 -8.78 -11.70
N GLY A 385 69.64 -9.12 -12.99
CA GLY A 385 68.32 -9.27 -13.61
C GLY A 385 67.48 -10.37 -12.95
N GLN A 386 68.11 -11.50 -12.59
CA GLN A 386 67.44 -12.55 -11.82
C GLN A 386 67.12 -12.10 -10.38
N ASP A 387 68.02 -11.37 -9.73
CA ASP A 387 67.77 -10.80 -8.40
C ASP A 387 66.62 -9.80 -8.40
N ILE A 388 66.53 -8.95 -9.42
CA ILE A 388 65.38 -8.04 -9.61
C ILE A 388 64.10 -8.84 -9.84
N ALA A 389 64.13 -9.91 -10.63
CA ALA A 389 62.95 -10.75 -10.85
C ALA A 389 62.47 -11.42 -9.54
N ARG A 390 63.42 -11.96 -8.74
CA ARG A 390 63.13 -12.52 -7.41
C ARG A 390 62.58 -11.46 -6.45
N ALA A 391 63.21 -10.29 -6.40
CA ALA A 391 62.77 -9.19 -5.57
C ALA A 391 61.39 -8.67 -5.99
N LYS A 392 61.09 -8.57 -7.30
CA LYS A 392 59.76 -8.21 -7.81
C LYS A 392 58.69 -9.21 -7.40
N ALA A 393 58.98 -10.50 -7.46
CA ALA A 393 58.05 -11.54 -7.01
C ALA A 393 57.77 -11.43 -5.50
N ALA A 394 58.81 -11.22 -4.69
CA ALA A 394 58.68 -11.03 -3.24
C ALA A 394 57.89 -9.76 -2.88
N THR A 395 58.12 -8.64 -3.59
CA THR A 395 57.32 -7.41 -3.43
C THR A 395 55.86 -7.64 -3.83
N GLY A 396 55.59 -8.44 -4.87
CA GLY A 396 54.24 -8.81 -5.28
C GLY A 396 53.48 -9.56 -4.17
N GLN A 397 54.14 -10.51 -3.50
CA GLN A 397 53.56 -11.21 -2.35
C GLN A 397 53.33 -10.27 -1.17
N THR A 398 54.33 -9.43 -0.83
CA THR A 398 54.21 -8.44 0.25
C THR A 398 53.04 -7.49 0.02
N ASN A 399 52.82 -7.04 -1.22
CA ASN A 399 51.68 -6.19 -1.56
C ASN A 399 50.34 -6.89 -1.37
N ASN A 400 50.25 -8.18 -1.68
CA ASN A 400 49.03 -8.96 -1.43
C ASN A 400 48.76 -9.09 0.07
N ASP A 401 49.79 -9.40 0.84
CA ASP A 401 49.71 -9.51 2.30
C ASP A 401 49.34 -8.14 2.93
N GLU A 402 49.86 -7.02 2.40
CA GLU A 402 49.44 -5.67 2.82
C GLU A 402 47.96 -5.38 2.54
N VAL A 403 47.42 -5.87 1.42
CA VAL A 403 45.99 -5.69 1.09
C VAL A 403 45.11 -6.48 2.07
N GLU A 404 45.52 -7.71 2.41
CA GLU A 404 44.84 -8.54 3.40
C GLU A 404 44.94 -7.94 4.81
N LEU A 405 46.12 -7.47 5.21
CA LEU A 405 46.31 -6.73 6.47
C LEU A 405 45.38 -5.52 6.54
N ARG A 406 45.29 -4.70 5.49
CA ARG A 406 44.36 -3.56 5.45
C ARG A 406 42.90 -3.99 5.54
N ALA A 407 42.54 -5.17 5.03
CA ALA A 407 41.19 -5.70 5.19
C ALA A 407 40.90 -6.07 6.65
N LEU A 408 41.82 -6.74 7.32
CA LEU A 408 41.73 -7.07 8.75
C LEU A 408 41.70 -5.79 9.63
N GLU A 409 42.50 -4.78 9.30
CA GLU A 409 42.50 -3.49 9.99
C GLU A 409 41.17 -2.74 9.84
N ARG A 410 40.56 -2.77 8.63
CA ARG A 410 39.22 -2.22 8.41
C ARG A 410 38.16 -2.95 9.23
N GLU A 411 38.24 -4.28 9.32
CA GLU A 411 37.33 -5.08 10.13
C GLU A 411 37.46 -4.73 11.64
N ALA A 412 38.69 -4.67 12.16
CA ALA A 412 38.95 -4.28 13.54
C ALA A 412 38.44 -2.86 13.84
N THR A 413 38.67 -1.92 12.91
CA THR A 413 38.18 -0.54 13.03
C THR A 413 36.65 -0.48 13.04
N ALA A 414 35.98 -1.20 12.13
CA ALA A 414 34.52 -1.25 12.10
C ALA A 414 33.91 -1.80 13.40
N GLN A 415 34.53 -2.82 14.00
CA GLN A 415 34.11 -3.34 15.30
C GLN A 415 34.35 -2.34 16.44
N ARG A 416 35.46 -1.59 16.40
CA ARG A 416 35.77 -0.53 17.37
C ARG A 416 34.75 0.60 17.30
N ASP A 417 34.43 1.07 16.11
CA ASP A 417 33.45 2.13 15.87
C ASP A 417 32.06 1.69 16.34
N LEU A 418 31.69 0.44 16.07
CA LEU A 418 30.44 -0.14 16.55
C LEU A 418 30.39 -0.18 18.08
N LEU A 419 31.46 -0.64 18.73
CA LEU A 419 31.59 -0.64 20.19
C LEU A 419 31.47 0.77 20.77
N GLU A 420 32.15 1.76 20.19
CA GLU A 420 32.07 3.15 20.63
C GLU A 420 30.64 3.71 20.50
N SER A 421 29.96 3.42 19.38
CA SER A 421 28.58 3.83 19.17
C SER A 421 27.63 3.22 20.20
N TYR A 422 27.83 1.95 20.58
CA TYR A 422 27.03 1.27 21.59
C TYR A 422 27.33 1.78 22.99
N LEU A 423 28.60 2.06 23.31
CA LEU A 423 28.99 2.70 24.57
C LEU A 423 28.37 4.09 24.73
N LYS A 424 28.31 4.87 23.64
CA LYS A 424 27.62 6.18 23.63
C LYS A 424 26.14 6.02 23.93
N ARG A 425 25.44 5.11 23.24
CA ARG A 425 24.01 4.82 23.46
C ARG A 425 23.74 4.29 24.88
N TYR A 426 24.63 3.45 25.40
CA TYR A 426 24.54 2.93 26.78
C TYR A 426 24.66 4.06 27.81
N ARG A 427 25.63 4.97 27.66
CA ARG A 427 25.76 6.13 28.57
C ARG A 427 24.53 7.03 28.51
N GLU A 428 23.99 7.27 27.32
CA GLU A 428 22.77 8.03 27.15
C GLU A 428 21.57 7.34 27.82
N ALA A 429 21.36 6.05 27.59
CA ALA A 429 20.29 5.27 28.20
C ALA A 429 20.41 5.19 29.72
N SER A 430 21.61 4.91 30.24
CA SER A 430 21.91 4.85 31.68
C SER A 430 21.64 6.20 32.37
N SER A 431 21.98 7.32 31.72
CA SER A 431 21.73 8.65 32.31
C SER A 431 20.25 8.96 32.51
N ARG A 432 19.36 8.39 31.68
CA ARG A 432 17.89 8.53 31.80
C ARG A 432 17.30 7.65 32.91
N GLN A 433 18.04 6.64 33.37
CA GLN A 433 17.62 5.76 34.45
C GLN A 433 17.92 6.36 35.83
N ASP A 434 19.05 7.05 35.97
CA ASP A 434 19.48 7.63 37.26
C ASP A 434 18.82 8.97 37.59
N GLY A 435 18.45 9.75 36.57
CA GLY A 435 17.68 10.97 36.75
C GLY A 435 16.20 10.64 36.87
N ASN A 436 15.48 11.24 37.82
CA ASN A 436 14.01 11.36 37.83
C ASN A 436 13.45 12.12 36.58
N TYR A 437 14.26 12.27 35.52
CA TYR A 437 14.01 12.91 34.25
C TYR A 437 13.41 11.88 33.27
N LEU A 438 12.32 11.24 33.65
CA LEU A 438 11.41 10.66 32.66
C LEU A 438 10.24 11.64 32.54
N PRO A 439 10.21 12.52 31.52
CA PRO A 439 8.95 13.19 31.19
C PRO A 439 7.89 12.10 31.01
N ALA A 440 6.77 12.24 31.71
CA ALA A 440 5.65 11.35 31.52
C ALA A 440 5.05 11.70 30.16
N ASP A 441 5.06 10.75 29.22
CA ASP A 441 4.39 10.92 27.93
C ASP A 441 2.87 11.04 28.08
N ALA A 442 2.33 10.83 29.27
CA ALA A 442 1.00 11.30 29.63
C ALA A 442 1.07 12.37 30.73
N ARG A 443 0.32 13.46 30.53
CA ARG A 443 0.08 14.45 31.59
C ARG A 443 -1.40 14.76 31.73
N ILE A 444 -1.84 14.97 32.96
CA ILE A 444 -3.21 15.39 33.25
C ILE A 444 -3.34 16.89 32.93
N ILE A 445 -4.15 17.22 31.92
CA ILE A 445 -4.41 18.62 31.53
C ILE A 445 -5.58 19.23 32.30
N SER A 446 -6.53 18.40 32.74
CA SER A 446 -7.64 18.81 33.58
C SER A 446 -8.01 17.67 34.52
N ARG A 447 -8.05 17.96 35.82
CA ARG A 447 -8.59 17.04 36.82
C ARG A 447 -10.12 17.08 36.81
N ALA A 448 -10.73 15.97 37.19
CA ALA A 448 -12.18 15.87 37.29
C ALA A 448 -12.71 16.77 38.42
N ALA A 449 -13.59 17.71 38.06
CA ALA A 449 -14.31 18.56 39.00
C ALA A 449 -15.59 17.87 39.48
N VAL A 450 -16.05 18.23 40.68
CA VAL A 450 -17.30 17.69 41.25
C VAL A 450 -18.49 18.30 40.49
N PRO A 451 -19.31 17.49 39.79
CA PRO A 451 -20.46 17.99 39.04
C PRO A 451 -21.57 18.50 39.97
N LEU A 452 -22.13 19.67 39.64
CA LEU A 452 -23.20 20.30 40.41
C LEU A 452 -24.59 19.84 39.98
N GLU A 453 -24.75 19.43 38.71
CA GLU A 453 -26.02 18.99 38.13
C GLU A 453 -25.95 17.52 37.72
N PRO A 454 -27.06 16.76 37.85
CA PRO A 454 -27.11 15.37 37.42
C PRO A 454 -27.15 15.26 35.89
N THR A 455 -26.25 14.46 35.33
CA THR A 455 -26.12 14.18 33.89
C THR A 455 -27.27 13.31 33.37
N PHE A 456 -27.84 12.44 34.23
CA PHE A 456 -28.97 11.57 33.89
C PHE A 456 -29.99 11.49 35.04
N PRO A 457 -31.32 11.50 34.77
CA PRO A 457 -31.96 11.60 33.45
C PRO A 457 -32.11 13.05 32.95
N LYS A 458 -31.97 13.26 31.64
CA LYS A 458 -32.28 14.56 30.99
C LYS A 458 -33.79 14.74 30.90
N LYS A 459 -34.39 15.26 31.98
CA LYS A 459 -35.85 15.29 32.21
C LYS A 459 -36.62 15.94 31.06
N LEU A 460 -36.15 17.09 30.55
CA LEU A 460 -36.82 17.84 29.48
C LEU A 460 -36.83 17.11 28.12
N PRO A 461 -35.69 16.71 27.54
CA PRO A 461 -35.71 16.05 26.23
C PRO A 461 -36.35 14.66 26.25
N ILE A 462 -36.20 13.89 27.34
CA ILE A 462 -36.82 12.55 27.45
C ILE A 462 -38.35 12.68 27.50
N THR A 463 -38.89 13.60 28.30
CA THR A 463 -40.35 13.81 28.37
C THR A 463 -40.91 14.32 27.05
N ALA A 464 -40.23 15.25 26.39
CA ALA A 464 -40.62 15.76 25.08
C ALA A 464 -40.66 14.65 24.02
N ALA A 465 -39.57 13.88 23.87
CA ALA A 465 -39.48 12.82 22.88
C ALA A 465 -40.52 11.70 23.11
N ALA A 466 -40.70 11.26 24.35
CA ALA A 466 -41.68 10.24 24.69
C ALA A 466 -43.12 10.72 24.46
N THR A 467 -43.42 12.00 24.73
CA THR A 467 -44.74 12.58 24.48
C THR A 467 -45.04 12.68 22.99
N VAL A 468 -44.05 13.08 22.18
CA VAL A 468 -44.18 13.09 20.70
C VAL A 468 -44.40 11.68 20.16
N ALA A 469 -43.64 10.70 20.65
CA ALA A 469 -43.81 9.30 20.25
C ALA A 469 -45.21 8.77 20.59
N LEU A 470 -45.73 9.07 21.79
CA LEU A 470 -47.10 8.71 22.19
C LEU A 470 -48.14 9.39 21.29
N LEU A 471 -47.94 10.65 20.94
CA LEU A 471 -48.85 11.40 20.08
C LEU A 471 -48.89 10.80 18.67
N LEU A 472 -47.74 10.46 18.09
CA LEU A 472 -47.66 9.77 16.80
C LEU A 472 -48.36 8.41 16.83
N LEU A 473 -48.15 7.63 17.89
CA LEU A 473 -48.82 6.34 18.07
C LEU A 473 -50.34 6.51 18.18
N ALA A 474 -50.81 7.51 18.93
CA ALA A 474 -52.22 7.78 19.10
C ALA A 474 -52.88 8.25 17.80
N ILE A 475 -52.20 9.08 16.99
CA ILE A 475 -52.64 9.44 15.63
C ILE A 475 -52.78 8.20 14.76
N ALA A 476 -51.77 7.30 14.77
CA ALA A 476 -51.79 6.07 14.00
C ALA A 476 -52.99 5.17 14.39
N VAL A 477 -53.24 5.01 15.70
CA VAL A 477 -54.39 4.23 16.20
C VAL A 477 -55.72 4.84 15.75
N ILE A 478 -55.85 6.17 15.77
CA ILE A 478 -57.07 6.85 15.30
C ILE A 478 -57.28 6.64 13.80
N MET A 479 -56.21 6.76 13.00
CA MET A 479 -56.27 6.51 11.56
C MET A 479 -56.68 5.07 11.25
N ILE A 480 -56.10 4.09 11.94
CA ILE A 480 -56.47 2.67 11.79
C ILE A 480 -57.93 2.44 12.20
N ARG A 481 -58.39 3.06 13.29
CA ARG A 481 -59.77 2.93 13.75
C ARG A 481 -60.76 3.52 12.75
N GLU A 482 -60.44 4.66 12.14
CA GLU A 482 -61.33 5.30 11.17
C GLU A 482 -61.42 4.50 9.86
N LEU A 483 -60.28 3.97 9.39
CA LEU A 483 -60.20 3.10 8.21
C LEU A 483 -60.98 1.79 8.40
N THR A 484 -60.91 1.17 9.58
CA THR A 484 -61.63 -0.07 9.89
C THR A 484 -63.12 0.14 10.16
N SER A 485 -63.54 1.35 10.54
CA SER A 485 -64.95 1.69 10.82
C SER A 485 -65.81 1.93 9.58
N GLY A 486 -65.23 1.95 8.38
CA GLY A 486 -65.92 2.17 7.11
C GLY A 486 -66.45 3.60 6.88
N ARG A 487 -66.27 4.51 7.84
CA ARG A 487 -66.70 5.93 7.74
C ARG A 487 -65.87 6.75 6.76
N ALA A 488 -64.66 6.30 6.43
CA ALA A 488 -63.80 6.94 5.44
C ALA A 488 -64.08 6.50 3.99
N LEU A 489 -65.12 5.68 3.76
CA LEU A 489 -65.48 5.12 2.45
C LEU A 489 -66.78 5.77 1.95
N ARG A 490 -66.71 6.51 0.84
CA ARG A 490 -67.88 7.17 0.23
C ARG A 490 -68.45 6.31 -0.90
N ARG A 491 -69.76 6.05 -0.91
CA ARG A 491 -70.48 5.36 -2.01
C ARG A 491 -71.11 6.40 -2.94
N ILE A 492 -70.92 6.24 -4.26
CA ILE A 492 -71.54 7.09 -5.29
C ILE A 492 -72.60 6.25 -6.01
N SER A 493 -73.86 6.70 -6.02
CA SER A 493 -74.94 6.09 -6.81
C SER A 493 -75.09 6.87 -8.10
N ILE A 494 -74.89 6.21 -9.25
CA ILE A 494 -75.13 6.79 -10.59
C ILE A 494 -76.56 6.42 -11.01
N GLU A 495 -77.41 7.42 -11.20
CA GLU A 495 -78.80 7.24 -11.66
C GLU A 495 -78.91 7.66 -13.14
N ALA A 496 -79.49 6.80 -13.99
CA ALA A 496 -79.61 6.98 -15.43
C ALA A 496 -80.90 7.76 -15.82
N PRO A 497 -80.90 8.55 -16.92
CA PRO A 497 -81.97 9.50 -17.24
C PRO A 497 -83.14 8.91 -18.05
N PRO A 498 -84.36 9.50 -17.98
CA PRO A 498 -85.49 9.15 -18.86
C PRO A 498 -85.68 10.09 -20.07
N ILE A 499 -86.38 9.60 -21.11
CA ILE A 499 -86.59 10.18 -22.46
C ILE A 499 -87.80 11.15 -22.52
N VAL A 500 -87.72 12.15 -23.41
CA VAL A 500 -88.48 13.43 -23.54
C VAL A 500 -89.86 13.34 -24.27
N PRO A 501 -90.76 14.35 -24.17
CA PRO A 501 -90.94 15.24 -25.34
C PRO A 501 -91.29 16.75 -25.08
N SER A 502 -90.67 17.58 -25.93
CA SER A 502 -91.17 18.79 -26.63
C SER A 502 -91.54 20.11 -25.91
N THR A 503 -90.71 21.14 -26.18
CA THR A 503 -91.00 22.46 -26.80
C THR A 503 -90.55 23.74 -26.07
N VAL A 504 -89.94 24.62 -26.89
CA VAL A 504 -89.73 26.09 -26.78
C VAL A 504 -88.61 26.60 -25.85
N PRO A 505 -87.88 27.68 -26.19
CA PRO A 505 -87.06 27.95 -27.39
C PRO A 505 -85.59 28.24 -27.02
N VAL A 506 -84.73 28.23 -28.04
CA VAL A 506 -83.30 28.56 -27.98
C VAL A 506 -83.10 30.07 -27.88
N ASP A 507 -82.32 30.54 -26.90
CA ASP A 507 -81.42 31.68 -27.12
C ASP A 507 -80.27 31.72 -26.09
N GLY A 508 -79.07 32.05 -26.55
CA GLY A 508 -77.93 32.43 -25.68
C GLY A 508 -76.75 31.45 -25.64
N LYS A 509 -75.87 31.58 -26.64
CA LYS A 509 -74.59 30.88 -26.83
C LYS A 509 -73.61 31.04 -25.65
N MET A 510 -72.90 29.96 -25.28
CA MET A 510 -71.47 30.06 -24.97
C MET A 510 -70.76 28.72 -25.25
N ARG A 511 -69.87 28.71 -26.24
CA ARG A 511 -69.05 27.56 -26.67
C ARG A 511 -67.83 27.45 -25.74
N TRP A 512 -67.60 26.27 -25.18
CA TRP A 512 -66.26 25.83 -24.80
C TRP A 512 -65.93 24.63 -25.69
N ASN A 513 -64.76 24.69 -26.33
CA ASN A 513 -64.30 23.66 -27.27
C ASN A 513 -64.07 22.34 -26.55
N ASP A 514 -64.65 21.28 -27.11
CA ASP A 514 -64.23 19.90 -26.92
C ASP A 514 -62.89 19.71 -27.64
N GLU A 515 -61.81 19.67 -26.89
CA GLU A 515 -60.57 19.01 -27.30
C GLU A 515 -59.90 18.47 -26.04
N ALA A 516 -60.40 17.32 -25.59
CA ALA A 516 -59.66 16.46 -24.68
C ALA A 516 -58.48 15.86 -25.46
N PRO A 517 -57.25 15.90 -24.95
CA PRO A 517 -56.20 15.02 -25.47
C PRO A 517 -56.65 13.58 -25.25
N GLU A 518 -56.73 12.88 -26.36
CA GLU A 518 -56.99 11.46 -26.51
C GLU A 518 -56.17 10.65 -25.49
N VAL A 519 -56.88 9.96 -24.57
CA VAL A 519 -56.25 9.01 -23.64
C VAL A 519 -55.87 7.79 -24.47
N LEU A 520 -54.60 7.72 -24.87
CA LEU A 520 -54.02 6.53 -25.48
C LEU A 520 -54.18 5.33 -24.52
N PRO A 521 -54.74 4.19 -24.98
CA PRO A 521 -54.83 3.00 -24.17
C PRO A 521 -53.42 2.49 -23.86
N LEU A 522 -53.15 2.20 -22.58
CA LEU A 522 -51.98 1.46 -22.12
C LEU A 522 -52.05 0.01 -22.64
N VAL A 523 -51.78 -0.15 -23.93
CA VAL A 523 -51.19 -1.37 -24.46
C VAL A 523 -49.77 -1.40 -23.92
N PRO A 524 -49.32 -2.43 -23.18
CA PRO A 524 -47.91 -2.55 -22.88
C PRO A 524 -47.19 -2.67 -24.24
N PRO A 525 -46.25 -1.78 -24.60
CA PRO A 525 -45.44 -2.02 -25.78
C PRO A 525 -44.71 -3.33 -25.53
N GLU A 526 -44.97 -4.34 -26.38
CA GLU A 526 -44.02 -5.42 -26.52
C GLU A 526 -42.65 -4.78 -26.77
N PRO A 527 -41.60 -5.18 -26.03
CA PRO A 527 -40.34 -4.48 -26.07
C PRO A 527 -39.70 -4.61 -27.45
N ALA A 528 -39.51 -3.48 -28.12
CA ALA A 528 -38.63 -3.34 -29.29
C ALA A 528 -37.16 -3.73 -29.02
N LEU A 529 -36.78 -4.01 -27.77
CA LEU A 529 -35.47 -4.55 -27.37
C LEU A 529 -35.54 -5.99 -26.83
N ALA A 530 -36.48 -6.80 -27.32
CA ALA A 530 -36.44 -8.26 -27.21
C ALA A 530 -36.21 -8.96 -28.56
N ARG A 531 -35.76 -8.23 -29.59
CA ARG A 531 -35.14 -8.86 -30.77
C ARG A 531 -33.65 -9.04 -30.51
N GLY A 532 -33.20 -10.25 -30.81
CA GLY A 532 -32.05 -10.88 -30.20
C GLY A 532 -30.74 -10.14 -30.41
N LEU A 533 -29.92 -10.19 -29.36
CA LEU A 533 -28.49 -10.45 -29.57
C LEU A 533 -28.38 -11.54 -30.65
N THR A 534 -27.48 -11.38 -31.61
CA THR A 534 -27.20 -12.46 -32.59
C THR A 534 -26.96 -13.77 -31.85
N ALA A 535 -27.22 -14.92 -32.46
CA ALA A 535 -26.97 -16.22 -31.81
C ALA A 535 -25.53 -16.30 -31.26
N GLU A 536 -24.57 -15.75 -32.00
CA GLU A 536 -23.17 -15.61 -31.60
C GLU A 536 -22.98 -14.69 -30.37
N ALA A 537 -23.67 -13.56 -30.31
CA ALA A 537 -23.64 -12.66 -29.15
C ALA A 537 -24.31 -13.28 -27.91
N GLN A 538 -25.38 -14.06 -28.10
CA GLN A 538 -26.07 -14.76 -27.02
C GLN A 538 -25.23 -15.92 -26.45
N ASP A 539 -24.54 -16.66 -27.32
CA ASP A 539 -23.62 -17.74 -26.91
C ASP A 539 -22.37 -17.17 -26.23
N SER A 540 -21.79 -16.08 -26.78
CA SER A 540 -20.69 -15.34 -26.14
C SER A 540 -21.09 -14.84 -24.75
N LEU A 541 -22.28 -14.23 -24.62
CA LEU A 541 -22.81 -13.77 -23.33
C LEU A 541 -22.99 -14.92 -22.33
N ASN A 542 -23.53 -16.06 -22.76
CA ASN A 542 -23.72 -17.23 -21.89
C ASN A 542 -22.37 -17.80 -21.40
N SER A 543 -21.37 -17.87 -22.28
CA SER A 543 -20.02 -18.34 -21.92
C SER A 543 -19.33 -17.43 -20.90
N ILE A 544 -19.48 -16.11 -21.05
CA ILE A 544 -18.96 -15.12 -20.11
C ILE A 544 -19.68 -15.21 -18.76
N VAL A 545 -21.01 -15.38 -18.78
CA VAL A 545 -21.80 -15.58 -17.55
C VAL A 545 -21.34 -16.82 -16.79
N GLU A 546 -21.11 -17.93 -17.49
CA GLU A 546 -20.62 -19.17 -16.88
C GLU A 546 -19.23 -18.97 -16.27
N HIS A 547 -18.30 -18.39 -17.02
CA HIS A 547 -16.94 -18.10 -16.53
C HIS A 547 -16.92 -17.15 -15.33
N VAL A 548 -17.71 -16.07 -15.35
CA VAL A 548 -17.80 -15.09 -14.25
C VAL A 548 -18.38 -15.71 -12.98
N VAL A 549 -19.33 -16.65 -13.12
CA VAL A 549 -19.90 -17.39 -11.98
C VAL A 549 -18.91 -18.42 -11.44
N GLU A 550 -18.21 -19.16 -12.30
CA GLU A 550 -17.22 -20.19 -11.91
C GLU A 550 -15.98 -19.59 -11.25
N SER A 551 -15.42 -18.53 -11.83
CA SER A 551 -14.27 -17.80 -11.30
C SER A 551 -14.57 -17.05 -9.99
N LYS A 552 -15.86 -16.90 -9.64
CA LYS A 552 -16.34 -16.07 -8.52
C LYS A 552 -15.78 -14.65 -8.58
N ALA A 553 -15.60 -14.11 -9.78
CA ALA A 553 -15.15 -12.74 -9.99
C ALA A 553 -16.15 -11.76 -9.36
N ARG A 554 -15.73 -11.08 -8.28
CA ARG A 554 -16.57 -10.09 -7.58
C ARG A 554 -16.71 -8.80 -8.36
N ARG A 555 -15.59 -8.27 -8.89
CA ARG A 555 -15.57 -7.05 -9.69
C ARG A 555 -15.33 -7.41 -11.15
N VAL A 556 -16.30 -7.09 -12.02
CA VAL A 556 -16.22 -7.36 -13.45
C VAL A 556 -16.15 -6.03 -14.18
N LEU A 557 -15.03 -5.76 -14.84
CA LEU A 557 -14.82 -4.53 -15.61
C LEU A 557 -15.26 -4.74 -17.05
N ILE A 558 -16.05 -3.81 -17.58
CA ILE A 558 -16.59 -3.83 -18.93
C ILE A 558 -16.11 -2.56 -19.65
N SER A 559 -15.51 -2.74 -20.81
CA SER A 559 -15.03 -1.64 -21.65
C SER A 559 -15.39 -1.88 -23.11
N MET A 560 -15.76 -0.83 -23.82
CA MET A 560 -16.04 -0.90 -25.25
C MET A 560 -14.76 -0.77 -26.10
N ALA A 561 -14.68 -1.52 -27.19
CA ALA A 561 -13.63 -1.38 -28.20
C ALA A 561 -13.94 -0.26 -29.22
N GLU A 562 -13.76 1.00 -28.82
CA GLU A 562 -14.03 2.23 -29.61
C GLU A 562 -15.48 2.34 -30.17
N LEU A 563 -16.07 3.55 -30.14
CA LEU A 563 -17.43 3.73 -30.67
C LEU A 563 -17.47 3.55 -32.20
N GLY A 564 -18.34 2.66 -32.67
CA GLY A 564 -18.78 2.59 -34.07
C GLY A 564 -19.84 3.65 -34.40
N SER A 565 -20.24 3.72 -35.67
CA SER A 565 -21.30 4.63 -36.16
C SER A 565 -22.74 4.22 -35.75
N THR A 566 -22.87 3.17 -34.96
CA THR A 566 -24.08 2.37 -34.69
C THR A 566 -24.61 2.54 -33.26
N GLY A 567 -23.97 3.39 -32.44
CA GLY A 567 -24.37 3.62 -31.04
C GLY A 567 -23.76 2.61 -30.07
N ARG A 568 -23.90 2.85 -28.76
CA ARG A 568 -23.31 2.01 -27.71
C ARG A 568 -24.16 0.75 -27.48
N PRO A 569 -23.64 -0.46 -27.69
CA PRO A 569 -24.35 -1.68 -27.32
C PRO A 569 -24.50 -1.75 -25.79
N LEU A 570 -25.71 -2.04 -25.31
CA LEU A 570 -26.04 -2.17 -23.87
C LEU A 570 -25.57 -3.52 -23.30
N ALA A 571 -24.32 -3.86 -23.56
CA ALA A 571 -23.71 -5.14 -23.20
C ALA A 571 -23.58 -5.32 -21.68
N ALA A 572 -23.24 -4.26 -20.95
CA ALA A 572 -23.18 -4.25 -19.49
C ALA A 572 -24.56 -4.54 -18.86
N VAL A 573 -25.62 -3.93 -19.39
CA VAL A 573 -27.01 -4.19 -18.98
C VAL A 573 -27.43 -5.63 -19.29
N ALA A 574 -27.08 -6.15 -20.46
CA ALA A 574 -27.39 -7.51 -20.86
C ALA A 574 -26.71 -8.54 -19.92
N LEU A 575 -25.44 -8.32 -19.60
CA LEU A 575 -24.67 -9.15 -18.66
C LEU A 575 -25.23 -9.05 -17.24
N ALA A 576 -25.52 -7.86 -16.74
CA ALA A 576 -26.11 -7.65 -15.41
C ALA A 576 -27.43 -8.43 -15.25
N ARG A 577 -28.30 -8.36 -16.26
CA ARG A 577 -29.57 -9.10 -16.30
C ARG A 577 -29.36 -10.61 -16.37
N ALA A 578 -28.41 -11.07 -17.18
CA ALA A 578 -28.10 -12.50 -17.31
C ALA A 578 -27.56 -13.11 -16.01
N LEU A 579 -26.63 -12.42 -15.33
CA LEU A 579 -26.09 -12.82 -14.02
C LEU A 579 -27.18 -12.78 -12.92
N SER A 580 -28.05 -11.78 -12.95
CA SER A 580 -29.18 -11.69 -12.00
C SER A 580 -30.20 -12.83 -12.16
N ARG A 581 -30.44 -13.28 -13.40
CA ARG A 581 -31.31 -14.46 -13.68
C ARG A 581 -30.74 -15.76 -13.13
N ARG A 582 -29.40 -15.87 -13.03
CA ARG A 582 -28.72 -17.01 -12.38
C ARG A 582 -28.84 -16.98 -10.84
N GLY A 583 -29.41 -15.92 -10.27
CA GLY A 583 -29.70 -15.80 -8.83
C GLY A 583 -28.72 -14.93 -8.05
N ASN A 584 -27.68 -14.38 -8.70
CA ASN A 584 -26.68 -13.54 -8.04
C ASN A 584 -27.25 -12.15 -7.70
N ARG A 585 -26.78 -11.57 -6.60
CA ARG A 585 -27.01 -10.15 -6.27
C ARG A 585 -26.02 -9.31 -7.06
N VAL A 586 -26.53 -8.72 -8.14
CA VAL A 586 -25.70 -7.99 -9.12
C VAL A 586 -25.96 -6.50 -9.02
N LEU A 587 -24.88 -5.72 -9.01
CA LEU A 587 -24.90 -4.27 -9.12
C LEU A 587 -24.15 -3.84 -10.38
N LEU A 588 -24.77 -3.02 -11.22
CA LEU A 588 -24.11 -2.31 -12.31
C LEU A 588 -23.78 -0.89 -11.86
N ILE A 589 -22.54 -0.46 -12.06
CA ILE A 589 -22.10 0.93 -11.86
C ILE A 589 -21.79 1.52 -13.22
N ASP A 590 -22.54 2.54 -13.58
CA ASP A 590 -22.38 3.28 -14.82
C ASP A 590 -21.28 4.35 -14.62
N LEU A 591 -20.09 4.11 -15.19
CA LEU A 591 -18.99 5.07 -15.20
C LEU A 591 -18.95 5.87 -16.51
N TYR A 592 -19.86 5.59 -17.44
CA TYR A 592 -19.94 6.23 -18.73
C TYR A 592 -20.93 7.40 -18.66
N ALA A 593 -20.46 8.62 -18.94
CA ALA A 593 -21.28 9.83 -18.76
C ALA A 593 -22.40 10.03 -19.82
N ASP A 594 -22.84 8.98 -20.51
CA ASP A 594 -23.83 9.05 -21.59
C ASP A 594 -25.28 8.71 -21.17
N GLY A 595 -25.46 8.14 -19.97
CA GLY A 595 -26.76 7.81 -19.40
C GLY A 595 -27.50 6.65 -20.09
N ALA A 596 -26.85 5.92 -21.00
CA ALA A 596 -27.49 4.85 -21.77
C ALA A 596 -27.98 3.71 -20.87
N ASP A 597 -27.20 3.31 -19.86
CA ASP A 597 -27.56 2.24 -18.91
C ASP A 597 -28.70 2.66 -18.00
N SER A 598 -28.67 3.91 -17.56
CA SER A 598 -29.73 4.52 -16.74
C SER A 598 -31.07 4.54 -17.46
N LYS A 599 -31.08 4.86 -18.76
CA LYS A 599 -32.28 4.82 -19.61
C LYS A 599 -32.77 3.39 -19.85
N ALA A 600 -31.85 2.42 -19.94
CA ALA A 600 -32.17 1.03 -20.19
C ALA A 600 -32.71 0.26 -18.97
N MET A 601 -32.29 0.63 -17.75
CA MET A 601 -32.64 -0.09 -16.51
C MET A 601 -33.61 0.67 -15.60
N SER A 602 -33.66 2.00 -15.66
CA SER A 602 -34.48 2.83 -14.78
C SER A 602 -35.59 3.59 -15.53
N ALA A 603 -36.36 4.41 -14.81
CA ALA A 603 -37.41 5.25 -15.39
C ALA A 603 -36.97 6.73 -15.57
N GLY A 604 -35.77 7.10 -15.12
CA GLY A 604 -35.29 8.49 -15.14
C GLY A 604 -34.00 8.64 -15.95
N GLU A 605 -33.89 9.72 -16.73
CA GLU A 605 -32.70 10.01 -17.54
C GLU A 605 -31.60 10.75 -16.76
N ARG A 606 -31.93 11.36 -15.60
CA ARG A 606 -30.98 12.11 -14.75
C ARG A 606 -31.22 11.77 -13.28
N LEU A 607 -30.57 10.72 -12.82
CA LEU A 607 -30.66 10.24 -11.45
C LEU A 607 -29.39 10.60 -10.68
N PRO A 608 -29.48 10.87 -9.36
CA PRO A 608 -28.29 10.98 -8.52
C PRO A 608 -27.53 9.65 -8.54
N GLY A 609 -26.21 9.69 -8.65
CA GLY A 609 -25.42 8.52 -8.97
C GLY A 609 -24.10 8.44 -8.21
N LEU A 610 -23.15 7.72 -8.79
CA LEU A 610 -21.82 7.54 -8.23
C LEU A 610 -21.12 8.87 -7.98
N THR A 611 -21.23 9.85 -8.88
CA THR A 611 -20.55 11.14 -8.74
C THR A 611 -21.13 11.96 -7.57
N ASP A 612 -22.44 11.89 -7.34
CA ASP A 612 -23.11 12.49 -6.19
C ASP A 612 -22.72 11.82 -4.85
N LEU A 613 -22.59 10.49 -4.86
CA LEU A 613 -22.09 9.71 -3.72
C LEU A 613 -20.61 10.04 -3.44
N PHE A 614 -19.80 10.14 -4.49
CA PHE A 614 -18.38 10.46 -4.42
C PHE A 614 -18.14 11.91 -3.97
N ALA A 615 -19.04 12.85 -4.27
CA ALA A 615 -18.99 14.20 -3.73
C ALA A 615 -19.50 14.29 -2.28
N GLY A 616 -20.19 13.26 -1.77
CA GLY A 616 -20.77 13.23 -0.42
C GLY A 616 -22.08 14.00 -0.29
N ILE A 617 -22.73 14.31 -1.42
CA ILE A 617 -24.03 15.00 -1.47
C ILE A 617 -25.22 14.02 -1.47
N ALA A 618 -24.97 12.75 -1.81
CA ALA A 618 -25.94 11.67 -1.75
C ALA A 618 -25.42 10.47 -0.94
N SER A 619 -26.33 9.73 -0.33
CA SER A 619 -26.03 8.48 0.40
C SER A 619 -26.27 7.25 -0.49
N PHE A 620 -25.75 6.09 -0.10
CA PHE A 620 -25.96 4.81 -0.81
C PHE A 620 -27.45 4.50 -1.07
N ALA A 621 -28.34 4.81 -0.12
CA ALA A 621 -29.78 4.58 -0.27
C ALA A 621 -30.44 5.43 -1.36
N GLN A 622 -29.82 6.55 -1.75
CA GLN A 622 -30.36 7.50 -2.72
C GLN A 622 -29.84 7.27 -4.14
N VAL A 623 -28.74 6.53 -4.30
CA VAL A 623 -28.06 6.35 -5.60
C VAL A 623 -28.19 4.95 -6.17
N ILE A 624 -28.71 3.99 -5.39
CA ILE A 624 -28.93 2.60 -5.82
C ILE A 624 -30.37 2.44 -6.30
N PHE A 625 -30.56 2.12 -7.57
CA PHE A 625 -31.85 1.90 -8.20
C PHE A 625 -32.02 0.44 -8.63
N ARG A 626 -33.26 -0.06 -8.64
CA ARG A 626 -33.56 -1.41 -9.11
C ARG A 626 -33.94 -1.41 -10.59
N ASP A 627 -33.43 -2.38 -11.34
CA ASP A 627 -33.80 -2.59 -12.75
C ASP A 627 -35.29 -2.92 -12.91
N ARG A 628 -35.93 -2.31 -13.89
CA ARG A 628 -37.34 -2.56 -14.24
C ARG A 628 -37.60 -3.97 -14.76
N ARG A 629 -36.57 -4.65 -15.29
CA ARG A 629 -36.69 -5.95 -15.97
C ARG A 629 -35.95 -7.10 -15.27
N SER A 630 -35.29 -6.87 -14.14
CA SER A 630 -34.58 -7.92 -13.39
C SER A 630 -34.47 -7.59 -11.89
N ARG A 631 -33.70 -8.41 -11.14
CA ARG A 631 -33.34 -8.13 -9.75
C ARG A 631 -31.98 -7.44 -9.61
N ALA A 632 -31.36 -7.06 -10.74
CA ALA A 632 -30.11 -6.30 -10.71
C ALA A 632 -30.37 -4.88 -10.18
N HIS A 633 -29.36 -4.31 -9.53
CA HIS A 633 -29.34 -2.92 -9.13
C HIS A 633 -28.41 -2.11 -10.05
N LEU A 634 -28.62 -0.80 -10.11
CA LEU A 634 -27.86 0.17 -10.89
C LEU A 634 -27.47 1.33 -9.97
N ILE A 635 -26.20 1.74 -10.04
CA ILE A 635 -25.76 3.09 -9.65
C ILE A 635 -25.47 3.86 -10.94
N PRO A 636 -26.30 4.87 -11.27
CA PRO A 636 -26.06 5.79 -12.41
C PRO A 636 -24.73 6.52 -12.28
N HIS A 637 -24.22 7.10 -13.37
CA HIS A 637 -23.04 7.97 -13.32
C HIS A 637 -23.23 9.09 -12.28
N GLY A 638 -24.33 9.84 -12.39
CA GLY A 638 -24.67 10.94 -11.48
C GLY A 638 -24.62 12.29 -12.19
N LEU A 639 -24.83 13.37 -11.42
CA LEU A 639 -25.03 14.72 -11.97
C LEU A 639 -23.76 15.58 -12.02
N LEU A 640 -22.68 15.12 -11.40
CA LEU A 640 -21.38 15.80 -11.34
C LEU A 640 -20.36 15.14 -12.27
N GLU A 641 -19.29 15.87 -12.59
CA GLU A 641 -18.17 15.35 -13.39
C GLU A 641 -17.32 14.35 -12.59
N PHE A 642 -16.94 13.25 -13.22
CA PHE A 642 -16.05 12.23 -12.65
C PHE A 642 -15.07 11.75 -13.70
N GLY A 643 -13.82 12.22 -13.57
CA GLY A 643 -12.74 11.89 -14.48
C GLY A 643 -11.91 10.69 -14.03
N PRO A 644 -11.03 10.18 -14.91
CA PRO A 644 -10.19 9.00 -14.64
C PRO A 644 -9.32 9.12 -13.39
N ASP A 645 -8.78 10.31 -13.09
CA ASP A 645 -7.95 10.52 -11.89
C ASP A 645 -8.71 10.31 -10.57
N ALA A 646 -10.02 10.56 -10.55
CA ALA A 646 -10.85 10.36 -9.36
C ALA A 646 -11.01 8.86 -9.02
N ALA A 647 -10.91 7.97 -10.01
CA ALA A 647 -11.00 6.54 -9.83
C ALA A 647 -9.75 5.91 -9.19
N LYS A 648 -8.62 6.63 -9.13
CA LYS A 648 -7.42 6.21 -8.37
C LYS A 648 -7.49 6.55 -6.87
N GLY A 649 -8.41 7.41 -6.46
CA GLY A 649 -8.47 7.89 -5.08
C GLY A 649 -8.95 6.81 -4.10
N GLU A 650 -8.42 6.83 -2.87
CA GLU A 650 -8.82 5.90 -1.78
C GLU A 650 -10.33 5.89 -1.52
N ARG A 651 -11.00 7.02 -1.79
CA ARG A 651 -12.44 7.16 -1.63
C ARG A 651 -13.23 6.26 -2.60
N PHE A 652 -12.79 6.12 -3.85
CA PHE A 652 -13.47 5.27 -4.83
C PHE A 652 -13.30 3.80 -4.46
N VAL A 653 -12.08 3.41 -4.07
CA VAL A 653 -11.77 2.06 -3.56
C VAL A 653 -12.64 1.73 -2.34
N SER A 654 -12.74 2.66 -1.38
CA SER A 654 -13.59 2.48 -0.18
C SER A 654 -15.08 2.28 -0.52
N ILE A 655 -15.59 2.96 -1.56
CA ILE A 655 -16.97 2.78 -2.04
C ILE A 655 -17.15 1.37 -2.63
N LEU A 656 -16.21 0.90 -3.45
CA LEU A 656 -16.26 -0.45 -4.01
C LEU A 656 -16.13 -1.52 -2.91
N ASP A 657 -15.26 -1.34 -1.93
CA ASP A 657 -15.09 -2.24 -0.78
C ASP A 657 -16.36 -2.36 0.07
N ALA A 658 -17.08 -1.25 0.26
CA ALA A 658 -18.37 -1.25 0.95
C ALA A 658 -19.45 -2.01 0.15
N LEU A 659 -19.46 -1.86 -1.17
CA LEU A 659 -20.41 -2.56 -2.05
C LEU A 659 -20.12 -4.06 -2.14
N ASP A 660 -18.85 -4.48 -2.05
CA ASP A 660 -18.42 -5.88 -2.05
C ASP A 660 -18.93 -6.69 -0.83
N GLN A 661 -19.39 -6.01 0.22
CA GLN A 661 -20.01 -6.67 1.38
C GLN A 661 -21.47 -7.08 1.10
N THR A 662 -22.14 -6.42 0.16
CA THR A 662 -23.58 -6.57 -0.08
C THR A 662 -23.90 -7.32 -1.37
N TYR A 663 -23.11 -7.11 -2.42
CA TYR A 663 -23.32 -7.70 -3.73
C TYR A 663 -22.37 -8.86 -3.99
N ASP A 664 -22.85 -9.88 -4.69
CA ASP A 664 -22.03 -11.02 -5.08
C ASP A 664 -21.14 -10.64 -6.28
N GLN A 665 -21.66 -9.76 -7.15
CA GLN A 665 -20.95 -9.24 -8.32
C GLN A 665 -21.26 -7.76 -8.58
N ILE A 666 -20.21 -6.99 -8.84
CA ILE A 666 -20.23 -5.57 -9.19
C ILE A 666 -19.67 -5.43 -10.61
N LEU A 667 -20.50 -4.97 -11.53
CA LEU A 667 -20.13 -4.69 -12.91
C LEU A 667 -19.78 -3.21 -13.01
N LEU A 668 -18.61 -2.91 -13.56
CA LEU A 668 -18.13 -1.54 -13.80
C LEU A 668 -18.15 -1.29 -15.30
N ASP A 669 -19.10 -0.48 -15.79
CA ASP A 669 -19.17 -0.11 -17.19
C ASP A 669 -18.42 1.20 -17.43
N ALA A 670 -17.25 1.13 -18.06
CA ALA A 670 -16.28 2.20 -18.14
C ALA A 670 -15.84 2.49 -19.57
N ASP A 671 -15.42 3.73 -19.82
CA ASP A 671 -14.69 4.06 -21.05
C ASP A 671 -13.30 3.41 -21.05
N ALA A 672 -12.64 3.42 -22.21
CA ALA A 672 -11.35 2.76 -22.39
C ALA A 672 -10.25 3.34 -21.48
N GLU A 673 -10.28 4.64 -21.18
CA GLU A 673 -9.27 5.30 -20.36
C GLU A 673 -9.43 4.92 -18.88
N MET A 674 -10.66 5.00 -18.37
CA MET A 674 -11.05 4.60 -17.01
C MET A 674 -10.85 3.10 -16.79
N ALA A 675 -11.22 2.27 -17.77
CA ALA A 675 -11.07 0.83 -17.70
C ALA A 675 -9.60 0.40 -17.59
N LEU A 676 -8.68 1.03 -18.32
CA LEU A 676 -7.24 0.73 -18.20
C LEU A 676 -6.71 0.99 -16.78
N GLN A 677 -7.27 1.97 -16.07
CA GLN A 677 -6.87 2.28 -14.70
C GLN A 677 -7.47 1.32 -13.67
N LEU A 678 -8.66 0.79 -13.94
CA LEU A 678 -9.37 -0.14 -13.05
C LEU A 678 -9.02 -1.62 -13.31
N ALA A 679 -8.43 -1.93 -14.46
CA ALA A 679 -8.07 -3.29 -14.86
C ALA A 679 -7.23 -4.07 -13.82
N PRO A 680 -6.26 -3.48 -13.09
CA PRO A 680 -5.48 -4.21 -12.08
C PRO A 680 -6.30 -4.67 -10.87
N GLN A 681 -7.45 -4.04 -10.61
CA GLN A 681 -8.32 -4.30 -9.45
C GLN A 681 -9.56 -5.14 -9.83
N ALA A 682 -9.72 -5.48 -11.11
CA ALA A 682 -10.84 -6.27 -11.62
C ALA A 682 -10.56 -7.78 -11.47
N GLY A 683 -11.59 -8.54 -11.10
CA GLY A 683 -11.55 -10.01 -11.05
C GLY A 683 -11.83 -10.67 -12.40
N ALA A 684 -12.45 -9.95 -13.33
CA ALA A 684 -12.61 -10.32 -14.73
C ALA A 684 -12.70 -9.05 -15.58
N VAL A 685 -12.18 -9.08 -16.81
CA VAL A 685 -12.23 -7.94 -17.75
C VAL A 685 -12.91 -8.37 -19.04
N ILE A 686 -13.88 -7.59 -19.50
CA ILE A 686 -14.67 -7.87 -20.70
C ILE A 686 -14.55 -6.70 -21.66
N VAL A 687 -14.08 -6.99 -22.87
CA VAL A 687 -14.02 -6.05 -23.99
C VAL A 687 -15.22 -6.28 -24.91
N VAL A 688 -16.04 -5.25 -25.10
CA VAL A 688 -17.25 -5.32 -25.93
C VAL A 688 -16.92 -4.91 -27.36
N ALA A 689 -17.23 -5.78 -28.32
CA ALA A 689 -16.92 -5.62 -29.74
C ALA A 689 -18.18 -5.59 -30.61
N ASP A 690 -18.32 -4.53 -31.41
CA ASP A 690 -19.44 -4.32 -32.36
C ASP A 690 -19.14 -4.87 -33.77
N GLY A 691 -17.86 -4.98 -34.15
CA GLY A 691 -17.41 -5.38 -35.50
C GLY A 691 -16.87 -6.81 -35.65
N GLY A 692 -17.09 -7.68 -34.65
CA GLY A 692 -16.51 -9.03 -34.60
C GLY A 692 -15.14 -9.10 -33.89
N ALA A 693 -14.70 -10.32 -33.55
CA ALA A 693 -13.46 -10.55 -32.79
C ALA A 693 -12.19 -10.17 -33.58
N SER A 694 -12.25 -10.20 -34.91
CA SER A 694 -11.12 -9.91 -35.81
C SER A 694 -11.00 -8.43 -36.20
N ASP A 695 -11.85 -7.54 -35.68
CA ASP A 695 -11.76 -6.11 -35.96
C ASP A 695 -10.44 -5.55 -35.38
N PRO A 696 -9.65 -4.78 -36.14
CA PRO A 696 -8.45 -4.11 -35.64
C PRO A 696 -8.69 -3.27 -34.38
N ARG A 697 -9.87 -2.68 -34.21
CA ARG A 697 -10.25 -1.90 -33.01
C ARG A 697 -10.40 -2.78 -31.80
N THR A 698 -11.12 -3.90 -31.93
CA THR A 698 -11.25 -4.95 -30.90
C THR A 698 -9.90 -5.50 -30.51
N THR A 699 -9.04 -5.79 -31.49
CA THR A 699 -7.69 -6.33 -31.24
C THR A 699 -6.82 -5.35 -30.44
N ARG A 700 -6.86 -4.05 -30.79
CA ARG A 700 -6.11 -3.03 -30.03
C ARG A 700 -6.63 -2.86 -28.61
N ALA A 701 -7.94 -2.80 -28.43
CA ALA A 701 -8.55 -2.67 -27.10
C ALA A 701 -8.26 -3.92 -26.24
N TYR A 702 -8.33 -5.11 -26.84
CA TYR A 702 -7.98 -6.37 -26.17
C TYR A 702 -6.51 -6.41 -25.74
N GLU A 703 -5.56 -6.09 -26.62
CA GLU A 703 -4.13 -6.08 -26.27
C GLU A 703 -3.80 -5.01 -25.23
N ALA A 704 -4.44 -3.83 -25.29
CA ALA A 704 -4.28 -2.79 -24.28
C ALA A 704 -4.79 -3.25 -22.90
N MET A 705 -5.97 -3.87 -22.84
CA MET A 705 -6.52 -4.42 -21.60
C MET A 705 -5.73 -5.60 -21.08
N LYS A 706 -5.23 -6.48 -21.96
CA LYS A 706 -4.38 -7.61 -21.60
C LYS A 706 -3.03 -7.17 -21.03
N ALA A 707 -2.51 -6.02 -21.46
CA ALA A 707 -1.29 -5.44 -20.88
C ALA A 707 -1.54 -4.82 -19.48
N ALA A 708 -2.77 -4.37 -19.20
CA ALA A 708 -3.13 -3.70 -17.95
C ALA A 708 -3.76 -4.63 -16.89
N ALA A 709 -4.43 -5.70 -17.30
CA ALA A 709 -5.13 -6.64 -16.42
C ALA A 709 -4.22 -7.77 -15.92
N THR A 710 -4.47 -8.22 -14.69
CA THR A 710 -3.81 -9.40 -14.08
C THR A 710 -4.62 -10.69 -14.25
N VAL A 711 -5.82 -10.57 -14.84
CA VAL A 711 -6.82 -11.63 -15.03
C VAL A 711 -7.10 -11.86 -16.51
N GLU A 712 -7.79 -12.95 -16.83
CA GLU A 712 -8.19 -13.27 -18.19
C GLU A 712 -9.10 -12.16 -18.76
N VAL A 713 -8.76 -11.68 -19.96
CA VAL A 713 -9.56 -10.71 -20.70
C VAL A 713 -10.44 -11.48 -21.68
N MET A 714 -11.75 -11.24 -21.63
CA MET A 714 -12.73 -11.88 -22.50
C MET A 714 -13.27 -10.87 -23.51
N VAL A 715 -13.76 -11.35 -24.66
CA VAL A 715 -14.39 -10.51 -25.67
C VAL A 715 -15.88 -10.87 -25.76
N LEU A 716 -16.74 -9.88 -25.54
CA LEU A 716 -18.18 -9.99 -25.74
C LEU A 716 -18.55 -9.40 -27.09
N LEU A 717 -19.10 -10.24 -27.97
CA LEU A 717 -19.65 -9.78 -29.25
C LEU A 717 -21.01 -9.14 -28.99
N ALA A 718 -21.18 -7.87 -29.34
CA ALA A 718 -22.45 -7.16 -29.18
C ALA A 718 -22.65 -6.17 -30.32
N THR A 719 -23.59 -6.48 -31.22
CA THR A 719 -24.00 -5.56 -32.28
C THR A 719 -25.01 -4.55 -31.76
N ALA A 720 -24.78 -3.26 -31.98
CA ALA A 720 -25.75 -2.23 -31.62
C ALA A 720 -27.02 -2.30 -32.48
N PRO A 721 -28.20 -1.90 -31.97
CA PRO A 721 -29.44 -1.89 -32.75
C PRO A 721 -29.33 -0.88 -33.91
N SER A 722 -29.79 -1.25 -35.10
CA SER A 722 -29.65 -0.40 -36.29
C SER A 722 -30.61 0.81 -36.22
N VAL A 723 -30.08 2.02 -36.45
CA VAL A 723 -30.87 3.28 -36.48
C VAL A 723 -31.97 3.26 -37.56
N ALA A 724 -31.83 2.41 -38.58
CA ALA A 724 -32.84 2.23 -39.63
C ALA A 724 -34.09 1.48 -39.15
N GLU A 725 -34.00 0.70 -38.07
CA GLU A 725 -35.15 -0.05 -37.52
C GLU A 725 -35.97 0.79 -36.54
N ASP A 726 -35.37 1.75 -35.83
CA ASP A 726 -36.12 2.65 -34.92
C ASP A 726 -36.97 3.67 -35.69
N ALA A 727 -36.50 4.18 -36.83
CA ALA A 727 -37.29 5.08 -37.68
C ALA A 727 -38.50 4.38 -38.34
N ALA A 728 -38.37 3.09 -38.64
CA ALA A 728 -39.49 2.28 -39.14
C ALA A 728 -40.49 1.91 -38.02
N LEU A 729 -40.05 1.89 -36.75
CA LEU A 729 -40.89 1.59 -35.60
C LEU A 729 -41.61 2.83 -35.05
N GLU A 730 -40.98 4.00 -35.03
CA GLU A 730 -41.67 5.26 -34.71
C GLU A 730 -42.77 5.57 -35.74
N ALA A 731 -42.56 5.24 -37.01
CA ALA A 731 -43.57 5.38 -38.06
C ALA A 731 -44.69 4.32 -38.01
N ALA A 732 -44.54 3.26 -37.22
CA ALA A 732 -45.56 2.22 -37.04
C ALA A 732 -46.34 2.36 -35.72
N VAL A 733 -45.88 3.25 -34.81
CA VAL A 733 -46.53 3.57 -33.53
C VAL A 733 -47.15 4.97 -33.54
N ALA A 734 -46.76 5.84 -34.47
CA ALA A 734 -47.52 7.04 -34.86
C ALA A 734 -48.58 6.69 -35.90
#